data_AF-A0A6L9LER3-F1
#
_entry.id   AF-A0A6L9LER3-F1
#
_cell.length_a   1.000
_cell.length_b   1.000
_cell.length_c   1.000
_cell.angle_alpha   90.00
_cell.angle_beta   90.00
_cell.angle_gamma   90.00
#
_symmetry.space_group_name_H-M   'P 1'
#
loop_
_entity.id
_entity.type
_entity.pdbx_description
1 polymer ?
#
loop_
_entity_poly.entity_id
_entity_poly.type
_entity_poly.pdbx_seq_one_letter_code
_entity_poly.pdbx_strand_id
1 'polypeptide(L)'
;MDLIQEGLAKKYIKFDSEERKYITYVIPGIKKSFINPEERVRAEAYLQLILQYNYKPQHVDVEVTVPTRVPSIYADVVVYKDDAKKSPYIIVECKRETVSEAEFVQAIEQGFGYTHSLRGEYLWVTSGLKSKYYDVGNFPAGERIDNIIAAIPRFGETELSKAKFYKGAINEKGNQAFDLEVVAQDELTRVFSQAHQALWAGGKRNPSEAFDELDKLIFCKIWDEKRPRKNGEPYDFQEFTKEDPSFLLTRIRAIYEEGRLKDPEVFREPIRLSAAELRTIVGYLAPINIGDTDLDSKGRAFETFLGSFFRGDFGQYFTPREVVDFIVKVLPITNESRVLDTSCGSGGFLLYALDKVRRQADRMADEGYFKKESVKHYNHWHDFPENNLYGIEISEGIARTAKMNMIIHDDGHTNVISFDGLQTDQEIIDKTGNKGFTFNTFDYIITNPPFGSSVKQTEQAYLKNYRLGIKDVSWIDRKQKNISQLGPRDSQSTEVLFIEQCHRFLKPGGTLAVVVPDGVLTNSSSQYVRDWMEEHYRIVAVISLPQDAFKATDAGVKSSVLFLQKLTEKQTEQIQHAKEKVQDRLWTKPDYSEAIATLEAERDGIVKQKQGFDADGISWESEENQKNLKGQTVEADLFGNAKQLNKLIEKTEEFRAWKAEITKNYAERITEIKENLQDEYQDKLNRDVTNYPIFMAIAEQIGYDATGRKTAVNELDTIADELSRFIADINTGRERFFG
;
A
#
# COMPACT_ATOMS: atom_id res chain seq x y z
N MET A 1 0.06 -32.40 4.95
CA MET A 1 -1.09 -33.23 5.36
C MET A 1 -1.25 -33.01 6.86
N ASP A 2 -2.46 -32.69 7.34
CA ASP A 2 -2.68 -32.35 8.75
C ASP A 2 -2.33 -33.54 9.67
N LEU A 3 -1.23 -33.43 10.42
CA LEU A 3 -0.72 -34.49 11.30
C LEU A 3 -1.78 -34.93 12.31
N ILE A 4 -2.59 -34.00 12.83
CA ILE A 4 -3.64 -34.28 13.80
C ILE A 4 -4.71 -35.18 13.18
N GLN A 5 -5.11 -34.91 11.93
CA GLN A 5 -6.08 -35.76 11.23
C GLN A 5 -5.54 -37.17 10.98
N GLU A 6 -4.28 -37.29 10.53
CA GLU A 6 -3.65 -38.59 10.34
C GLU A 6 -3.50 -39.35 11.66
N GLY A 7 -3.12 -38.66 12.73
CA GLY A 7 -3.02 -39.20 14.08
C GLY A 7 -4.35 -39.71 14.63
N LEU A 8 -5.46 -39.02 14.34
CA LEU A 8 -6.82 -39.48 14.66
C LEU A 8 -7.20 -40.72 13.86
N ALA A 9 -6.94 -40.74 12.55
CA ALA A 9 -7.24 -41.87 11.67
C ALA A 9 -6.48 -43.14 12.08
N LYS A 10 -5.20 -43.00 12.46
CA LYS A 10 -4.34 -44.09 12.95
C LYS A 10 -4.53 -44.40 14.43
N LYS A 11 -5.41 -43.67 15.14
CA LYS A 11 -5.74 -43.84 16.56
C LYS A 11 -4.53 -43.70 17.50
N TYR A 12 -3.59 -42.80 17.16
CA TYR A 12 -2.52 -42.40 18.08
C TYR A 12 -2.98 -41.34 19.08
N ILE A 13 -3.95 -40.54 18.68
CA ILE A 13 -4.63 -39.56 19.54
C ILE A 13 -6.16 -39.71 19.42
N LYS A 14 -6.89 -39.18 20.40
CA LYS A 14 -8.36 -39.03 20.35
C LYS A 14 -8.79 -37.75 21.06
N PHE A 15 -9.87 -37.14 20.59
CA PHE A 15 -10.57 -36.08 21.30
C PHE A 15 -11.73 -36.63 22.13
N ASP A 16 -12.09 -35.96 23.22
CA ASP A 16 -13.16 -36.40 24.12
C ASP A 16 -14.57 -36.00 23.68
N SER A 17 -14.67 -35.04 22.75
CA SER A 17 -15.92 -34.48 22.23
C SER A 17 -15.68 -33.80 20.89
N GLU A 18 -16.76 -33.44 20.18
CA GLU A 18 -16.68 -32.66 18.93
C GLU A 18 -16.05 -31.27 19.13
N GLU A 19 -16.19 -30.70 20.34
CA GLU A 19 -15.59 -29.41 20.71
C GLU A 19 -14.06 -29.47 20.94
N ARG A 20 -13.45 -30.67 20.84
CA ARG A 20 -11.99 -30.91 20.94
C ARG A 20 -11.31 -30.25 22.16
N LYS A 21 -12.01 -30.16 23.29
CA LYS A 21 -11.48 -29.51 24.51
C LYS A 21 -10.30 -30.25 25.12
N TYR A 22 -10.30 -31.58 25.05
CA TYR A 22 -9.21 -32.39 25.56
C TYR A 22 -8.73 -33.41 24.54
N ILE A 23 -7.40 -33.51 24.45
CA ILE A 23 -6.72 -34.55 23.68
C ILE A 23 -6.29 -35.68 24.61
N THR A 24 -6.42 -36.92 24.14
CA THR A 24 -5.83 -38.09 24.78
C THR A 24 -4.81 -38.72 23.85
N TYR A 25 -3.57 -38.82 24.31
CA TYR A 25 -2.52 -39.62 23.69
C TYR A 25 -2.81 -41.08 23.99
N VAL A 26 -3.17 -41.88 22.98
CA VAL A 26 -3.68 -43.26 23.18
C VAL A 26 -2.62 -44.14 23.86
N ILE A 27 -1.37 -43.95 23.49
CA ILE A 27 -0.19 -44.45 24.20
C ILE A 27 0.64 -43.20 24.51
N PRO A 28 0.86 -42.82 25.77
CA PRO A 28 0.75 -43.61 27.01
C PRO A 28 -0.62 -43.65 27.71
N GLY A 29 -1.67 -43.05 27.16
CA GLY A 29 -3.00 -42.97 27.82
C GLY A 29 -3.19 -41.70 28.66
N ILE A 30 -2.46 -40.63 28.34
CA ILE A 30 -2.52 -39.35 29.06
C ILE A 30 -3.54 -38.43 28.40
N LYS A 31 -4.40 -37.80 29.23
CA LYS A 31 -5.39 -36.80 28.80
C LYS A 31 -4.93 -35.39 29.20
N LYS A 32 -4.98 -34.44 28.27
CA LYS A 32 -4.56 -33.04 28.46
C LYS A 32 -5.54 -32.06 27.83
N SER A 33 -5.54 -30.83 28.33
CA SER A 33 -6.38 -29.74 27.81
C SER A 33 -5.81 -29.23 26.50
N PHE A 34 -6.54 -29.42 25.40
CA PHE A 34 -6.13 -28.99 24.06
C PHE A 34 -6.46 -27.50 23.80
N ILE A 35 -7.14 -26.85 24.74
CA ILE A 35 -7.34 -25.39 24.74
C ILE A 35 -6.01 -24.66 24.94
N ASN A 36 -5.05 -25.29 25.64
CA ASN A 36 -3.71 -24.73 25.80
C ASN A 36 -2.98 -24.71 24.44
N PRO A 37 -2.55 -23.53 23.92
CA PRO A 37 -1.84 -23.45 22.64
C PRO A 37 -0.56 -24.28 22.59
N GLU A 38 0.14 -24.43 23.71
CA GLU A 38 1.36 -25.26 23.79
C GLU A 38 1.06 -26.76 23.65
N GLU A 39 -0.13 -27.20 24.08
CA GLU A 39 -0.56 -28.60 23.92
C GLU A 39 -0.77 -28.97 22.45
N ARG A 40 -1.15 -27.99 21.61
CA ARG A 40 -1.28 -28.20 20.16
C ARG A 40 0.07 -28.54 19.53
N VAL A 41 1.09 -27.73 19.86
CA VAL A 41 2.47 -27.94 19.40
C VAL A 41 3.02 -29.27 19.92
N ARG A 42 2.74 -29.62 21.18
CA ARG A 42 3.13 -30.91 21.76
C ARG A 42 2.49 -32.09 21.03
N ALA A 43 1.21 -31.99 20.72
CA ALA A 43 0.49 -33.04 19.99
C ALA A 43 1.06 -33.23 18.58
N GLU A 44 1.38 -32.15 17.88
CA GLU A 44 2.03 -32.18 16.57
C GLU A 44 3.43 -32.79 16.67
N ALA A 45 4.24 -32.40 17.66
CA ALA A 45 5.57 -32.98 17.87
C ALA A 45 5.51 -34.48 18.17
N TYR A 46 4.59 -34.92 19.03
CA TYR A 46 4.34 -36.33 19.32
C TYR A 46 3.99 -37.12 18.04
N LEU A 47 3.10 -36.58 17.22
CA LEU A 47 2.69 -37.21 15.96
C LEU A 47 3.80 -37.20 14.93
N GLN A 48 4.59 -36.13 14.85
CA GLN A 48 5.74 -36.03 13.96
C GLN A 48 6.80 -37.11 14.28
N LEU A 49 7.07 -37.37 15.56
CA LEU A 49 7.98 -38.45 15.97
C LEU A 49 7.53 -39.82 15.44
N ILE A 50 6.23 -40.10 15.53
CA ILE A 50 5.67 -41.42 15.16
C ILE A 50 5.49 -41.54 13.64
N LEU A 51 4.86 -40.55 13.02
CA LEU A 51 4.43 -40.60 11.62
C LEU A 51 5.55 -40.25 10.65
N GLN A 52 6.43 -39.33 11.02
CA GLN A 52 7.45 -38.82 10.12
C GLN A 52 8.84 -39.32 10.50
N TYR A 53 9.22 -39.36 11.78
CA TYR A 53 10.51 -39.93 12.23
C TYR A 53 10.47 -41.45 12.46
N ASN A 54 9.31 -42.08 12.25
CA ASN A 54 9.09 -43.53 12.30
C ASN A 54 9.32 -44.19 13.68
N TYR A 55 9.28 -43.42 14.78
CA TYR A 55 9.34 -43.99 16.12
C TYR A 55 8.09 -44.80 16.44
N LYS A 56 8.27 -45.90 17.18
CA LYS A 56 7.13 -46.69 17.67
C LYS A 56 6.36 -45.88 18.72
N PRO A 57 5.01 -45.87 18.72
CA PRO A 57 4.23 -45.19 19.75
C PRO A 57 4.59 -45.60 21.18
N GLN A 58 5.02 -46.85 21.39
CA GLN A 58 5.46 -47.36 22.68
C GLN A 58 6.77 -46.73 23.17
N HIS A 59 7.54 -46.12 22.28
CA HIS A 59 8.79 -45.44 22.59
C HIS A 59 8.61 -43.96 22.89
N VAL A 60 7.40 -43.40 22.77
CA VAL A 60 7.17 -41.97 22.92
C VAL A 60 6.20 -41.72 24.06
N ASP A 61 6.68 -41.08 25.13
CA ASP A 61 5.83 -40.62 26.24
C ASP A 61 5.74 -39.11 26.28
N VAL A 62 4.65 -38.63 26.88
CA VAL A 62 4.42 -37.20 27.13
C VAL A 62 4.40 -36.93 28.63
N GLU A 63 4.86 -35.75 29.03
CA GLU A 63 4.87 -35.27 30.42
C GLU A 63 5.62 -36.21 31.38
N VAL A 64 6.89 -36.45 31.05
CA VAL A 64 7.77 -37.35 31.80
C VAL A 64 8.43 -36.59 32.94
N THR A 65 8.34 -37.11 34.16
CA THR A 65 8.94 -36.51 35.35
C THR A 65 10.47 -36.48 35.26
N VAL A 66 11.06 -35.30 35.48
CA VAL A 66 12.51 -35.09 35.50
C VAL A 66 13.05 -35.27 36.94
N PRO A 67 14.07 -36.11 37.16
CA PRO A 67 14.57 -36.44 38.51
C PRO A 67 15.52 -35.36 39.04
N THR A 68 15.00 -34.19 39.43
CA THR A 68 15.83 -33.06 39.88
C THR A 68 15.40 -32.43 41.21
N ARG A 69 14.13 -32.03 41.37
CA ARG A 69 13.65 -31.31 42.57
C ARG A 69 12.14 -31.50 42.83
N VAL A 70 11.71 -31.13 44.04
CA VAL A 70 10.29 -31.05 44.46
C VAL A 70 9.88 -29.57 44.55
N PRO A 71 8.76 -29.13 43.94
CA PRO A 71 7.82 -29.91 43.15
C PRO A 71 8.43 -30.41 41.83
N SER A 72 8.01 -31.60 41.42
CA SER A 72 8.47 -32.26 40.21
C SER A 72 8.20 -31.41 38.96
N ILE A 73 9.20 -31.33 38.10
CA ILE A 73 9.12 -30.74 36.76
C ILE A 73 8.99 -31.86 35.72
N TYR A 74 8.41 -31.54 34.55
CA TYR A 74 8.10 -32.51 33.50
C TYR A 74 8.75 -32.09 32.18
N ALA A 75 9.30 -33.04 31.46
CA ALA A 75 9.67 -32.88 30.05
C ALA A 75 8.45 -33.16 29.18
N ASP A 76 8.22 -32.34 28.14
CA ASP A 76 7.00 -32.40 27.35
C ASP A 76 6.83 -33.70 26.59
N VAL A 77 7.87 -34.14 25.87
CA VAL A 77 7.91 -35.45 25.19
C VAL A 77 9.27 -36.09 25.39
N VAL A 78 9.30 -37.40 25.63
CA VAL A 78 10.52 -38.20 25.71
C VAL A 78 10.40 -39.42 24.81
N VAL A 79 11.39 -39.59 23.94
CA VAL A 79 11.57 -40.78 23.10
C VAL A 79 12.57 -41.72 23.78
N TYR A 80 12.31 -43.02 23.78
CA TYR A 80 13.17 -44.04 24.37
C TYR A 80 13.81 -44.94 23.30
N LYS A 81 14.99 -45.51 23.60
CA LYS A 81 15.66 -46.50 22.72
C LYS A 81 15.01 -47.88 22.76
N ASP A 82 14.33 -48.19 23.87
CA ASP A 82 13.89 -49.54 24.21
C ASP A 82 12.42 -49.57 24.64
N ASP A 83 11.77 -50.72 24.42
CA ASP A 83 10.36 -50.96 24.81
C ASP A 83 10.16 -50.88 26.33
N ALA A 84 11.21 -51.07 27.14
CA ALA A 84 11.14 -51.00 28.60
C ALA A 84 11.25 -49.56 29.14
N LYS A 85 11.44 -48.56 28.26
CA LYS A 85 11.52 -47.13 28.57
C LYS A 85 12.58 -46.79 29.62
N LYS A 86 13.72 -47.50 29.59
CA LYS A 86 14.83 -47.29 30.55
C LYS A 86 15.91 -46.36 30.01
N SER A 87 15.99 -46.19 28.70
CA SER A 87 17.00 -45.34 28.06
C SER A 87 16.32 -44.21 27.28
N PRO A 88 16.04 -43.06 27.93
CA PRO A 88 15.67 -41.83 27.24
C PRO A 88 16.69 -41.51 26.15
N TYR A 89 16.19 -41.09 24.99
CA TYR A 89 16.97 -40.86 23.78
C TYR A 89 16.83 -39.42 23.30
N ILE A 90 15.60 -38.99 23.03
CA ILE A 90 15.29 -37.65 22.55
C ILE A 90 14.38 -36.99 23.55
N ILE A 91 14.73 -35.78 23.98
CA ILE A 91 13.87 -34.92 24.77
C ILE A 91 13.30 -33.86 23.84
N VAL A 92 11.99 -33.65 23.91
CA VAL A 92 11.34 -32.54 23.20
C VAL A 92 10.80 -31.54 24.21
N GLU A 93 11.12 -30.27 24.01
CA GLU A 93 10.56 -29.14 24.74
C GLU A 93 9.70 -28.31 23.78
N CYS A 94 8.44 -28.11 24.14
CA CYS A 94 7.45 -27.44 23.32
C CYS A 94 7.14 -26.05 23.89
N LYS A 95 6.85 -25.10 23.02
CA LYS A 95 6.30 -23.79 23.36
C LYS A 95 5.14 -23.47 22.44
N ARG A 96 4.26 -22.56 22.87
CA ARG A 96 3.21 -22.00 21.99
C ARG A 96 3.81 -21.34 20.74
N GLU A 97 3.08 -21.34 19.63
CA GLU A 97 3.53 -20.73 18.35
C GLU A 97 3.93 -19.26 18.48
N THR A 98 3.21 -18.49 19.30
CA THR A 98 3.41 -17.04 19.50
C THR A 98 4.39 -16.73 20.64
N VAL A 99 5.37 -17.61 20.86
CA VAL A 99 6.39 -17.45 21.91
C VAL A 99 7.42 -16.40 21.49
N SER A 100 7.83 -15.54 22.42
CA SER A 100 8.89 -14.57 22.11
C SER A 100 10.24 -15.26 21.93
N GLU A 101 11.17 -14.61 21.21
CA GLU A 101 12.51 -15.18 21.00
C GLU A 101 13.25 -15.42 22.33
N ALA A 102 13.08 -14.52 23.31
CA ALA A 102 13.68 -14.66 24.63
C ALA A 102 13.14 -15.89 25.39
N GLU A 103 11.83 -16.10 25.37
CA GLU A 103 11.20 -17.29 25.96
C GLU A 103 11.63 -18.58 25.22
N PHE A 104 11.78 -18.53 23.89
CA PHE A 104 12.27 -19.67 23.12
C PHE A 104 13.72 -20.04 23.50
N VAL A 105 14.60 -19.04 23.68
CA VAL A 105 15.97 -19.28 24.17
C VAL A 105 15.97 -19.84 25.59
N GLN A 106 15.07 -19.39 26.46
CA GLN A 106 14.91 -19.99 27.79
C GLN A 106 14.44 -21.44 27.72
N ALA A 107 13.58 -21.78 26.76
CA ALA A 107 13.15 -23.16 26.52
C ALA A 107 14.31 -24.06 26.07
N ILE A 108 15.27 -23.52 25.29
CA ILE A 108 16.50 -24.25 24.95
C ILE A 108 17.28 -24.63 26.21
N GLU A 109 17.52 -23.67 27.12
CA GLU A 109 18.26 -23.94 28.35
C GLU A 109 17.51 -24.91 29.28
N GLN A 110 16.18 -24.82 29.34
CA GLN A 110 15.34 -25.79 30.06
C GLN A 110 15.48 -27.19 29.45
N GLY A 111 15.38 -27.31 28.13
CA GLY A 111 15.55 -28.56 27.40
C GLY A 111 16.93 -29.20 27.62
N PHE A 112 18.00 -28.41 27.65
CA PHE A 112 19.33 -28.90 28.03
C PHE A 112 19.34 -29.47 29.45
N GLY A 113 18.74 -28.77 30.41
CA GLY A 113 18.60 -29.23 31.79
C GLY A 113 17.85 -30.57 31.89
N TYR A 114 16.75 -30.72 31.15
CA TYR A 114 15.96 -31.96 31.12
C TYR A 114 16.73 -33.11 30.48
N THR A 115 17.39 -32.84 29.36
CA THR A 115 18.20 -33.82 28.63
C THR A 115 19.32 -34.39 29.49
N HIS A 116 20.07 -33.54 30.20
CA HIS A 116 21.11 -33.99 31.13
C HIS A 116 20.55 -34.80 32.31
N SER A 117 19.45 -34.34 32.89
CA SER A 117 18.83 -34.98 34.07
C SER A 117 18.27 -36.36 33.74
N LEU A 118 17.71 -36.52 32.54
CA LEU A 118 17.18 -37.79 32.02
C LEU A 118 18.24 -38.65 31.31
N ARG A 119 19.46 -38.13 31.14
CA ARG A 119 20.54 -38.76 30.35
C ARG A 119 20.12 -39.07 28.90
N GLY A 120 19.36 -38.17 28.28
CA GLY A 120 19.08 -38.24 26.85
C GLY A 120 20.28 -37.85 26.00
N GLU A 121 20.24 -38.23 24.73
CA GLU A 121 21.31 -37.95 23.76
C GLU A 121 20.99 -36.76 22.88
N TYR A 122 19.72 -36.55 22.53
CA TYR A 122 19.30 -35.46 21.65
C TYR A 122 18.25 -34.58 22.29
N LEU A 123 18.27 -33.31 21.92
CA LEU A 123 17.28 -32.31 22.30
C LEU A 123 16.62 -31.74 21.06
N TRP A 124 15.29 -31.64 21.08
CA TRP A 124 14.48 -30.90 20.13
C TRP A 124 13.66 -29.84 20.86
N VAL A 125 13.80 -28.59 20.48
CA VAL A 125 13.00 -27.48 21.02
C VAL A 125 12.14 -26.92 19.89
N THR A 126 10.84 -26.78 20.09
CA THR A 126 9.92 -26.35 19.02
C THR A 126 8.78 -25.47 19.49
N SER A 127 8.38 -24.52 18.64
CA SER A 127 7.14 -23.75 18.75
C SER A 127 6.09 -24.16 17.71
N GLY A 128 6.34 -25.24 16.95
CA GLY A 128 5.59 -25.57 15.74
C GLY A 128 6.13 -24.81 14.53
N LEU A 129 6.18 -23.48 14.61
CA LEU A 129 6.67 -22.61 13.52
C LEU A 129 8.21 -22.61 13.37
N LYS A 130 8.94 -22.82 14.47
CA LYS A 130 10.42 -22.84 14.51
C LYS A 130 10.89 -24.00 15.37
N SER A 131 11.94 -24.69 14.92
CA SER A 131 12.60 -25.78 15.65
C SER A 131 14.10 -25.59 15.77
N LYS A 132 14.69 -26.07 16.87
CA LYS A 132 16.15 -26.22 17.06
C LYS A 132 16.47 -27.62 17.56
N TYR A 133 17.59 -28.16 17.13
CA TYR A 133 18.02 -29.53 17.43
C TYR A 133 19.47 -29.56 17.91
N TYR A 134 19.75 -30.41 18.89
CA TYR A 134 21.08 -30.54 19.50
C TYR A 134 21.47 -31.99 19.78
N ASP A 135 22.75 -32.31 19.57
CA ASP A 135 23.43 -33.52 20.05
C ASP A 135 24.03 -33.25 21.44
N VAL A 136 23.27 -33.55 22.48
CA VAL A 136 23.66 -33.23 23.87
C VAL A 136 24.58 -34.32 24.43
N GLY A 137 24.31 -35.59 24.11
CA GLY A 137 24.98 -36.73 24.72
C GLY A 137 26.48 -36.83 24.41
N ASN A 138 26.91 -36.33 23.25
CA ASN A 138 28.30 -36.40 22.80
C ASN A 138 29.14 -35.17 23.16
N PHE A 139 28.56 -34.19 23.86
CA PHE A 139 29.22 -32.91 24.13
C PHE A 139 29.16 -32.51 25.61
N PRO A 140 30.08 -31.64 26.08
CA PRO A 140 30.03 -31.09 27.44
C PRO A 140 28.74 -30.28 27.67
N ALA A 141 28.27 -30.26 28.92
CA ALA A 141 27.00 -29.63 29.27
C ALA A 141 26.87 -28.13 28.92
N GLY A 142 28.00 -27.43 28.78
CA GLY A 142 28.06 -26.02 28.38
C GLY A 142 28.13 -25.76 26.87
N GLU A 143 28.25 -26.81 26.04
CA GLU A 143 28.34 -26.66 24.58
C GLU A 143 27.01 -26.20 23.97
N ARG A 144 27.04 -25.26 23.03
CA ARG A 144 25.83 -24.65 22.42
C ARG A 144 25.95 -24.39 20.92
N ILE A 145 27.14 -24.58 20.35
CA ILE A 145 27.46 -24.29 18.95
C ILE A 145 27.77 -25.58 18.22
N ASP A 146 28.80 -26.31 18.66
CA ASP A 146 29.28 -27.51 17.95
C ASP A 146 28.32 -28.70 18.06
N ASN A 147 27.37 -28.63 18.99
CA ASN A 147 26.31 -29.62 19.16
C ASN A 147 25.05 -29.33 18.36
N ILE A 148 24.99 -28.25 17.57
CA ILE A 148 23.83 -27.96 16.72
C ILE A 148 23.76 -29.01 15.61
N ILE A 149 22.58 -29.60 15.41
CA ILE A 149 22.31 -30.56 14.32
C ILE A 149 21.12 -30.06 13.49
N ALA A 150 21.05 -30.47 12.22
CA ALA A 150 19.98 -30.05 11.32
C ALA A 150 18.63 -30.70 11.66
N ALA A 151 18.66 -31.95 12.14
CA ALA A 151 17.49 -32.70 12.58
C ALA A 151 17.90 -33.77 13.59
N ILE A 152 16.94 -34.22 14.41
CA ILE A 152 17.10 -35.43 15.24
C ILE A 152 17.18 -36.69 14.36
N PRO A 153 17.82 -37.78 14.83
CA PRO A 153 17.84 -39.05 14.10
C PRO A 153 16.43 -39.62 13.90
N ARG A 154 16.24 -40.34 12.79
CA ARG A 154 15.05 -41.16 12.57
C ARG A 154 15.20 -42.49 13.31
N PHE A 155 14.08 -43.19 13.53
CA PHE A 155 14.12 -44.50 14.17
C PHE A 155 15.00 -45.49 13.37
N GLY A 156 16.01 -46.04 14.04
CA GLY A 156 16.95 -46.99 13.46
C GLY A 156 18.15 -46.36 12.74
N GLU A 157 18.19 -45.03 12.59
CA GLU A 157 19.33 -44.31 12.02
C GLU A 157 20.30 -43.86 13.12
N THR A 158 21.60 -44.07 12.90
CA THR A 158 22.66 -43.65 13.83
C THR A 158 23.52 -42.51 13.30
N GLU A 159 23.46 -42.25 11.99
CA GLU A 159 24.19 -41.15 11.37
C GLU A 159 23.35 -39.88 11.37
N LEU A 160 23.95 -38.76 11.77
CA LEU A 160 23.29 -37.47 11.71
C LEU A 160 23.17 -37.00 10.26
N SER A 161 21.97 -36.57 9.89
CA SER A 161 21.73 -35.96 8.58
C SER A 161 22.51 -34.65 8.44
N LYS A 162 23.06 -34.37 7.26
CA LYS A 162 23.78 -33.13 6.98
C LYS A 162 22.84 -31.92 7.00
N ALA A 163 21.67 -32.06 6.39
CA ALA A 163 20.61 -31.06 6.33
C ALA A 163 19.28 -31.67 6.77
N LYS A 164 18.23 -30.84 6.93
CA LYS A 164 16.87 -31.33 7.22
C LYS A 164 16.05 -31.42 5.93
N PHE A 165 16.09 -30.37 5.14
CA PHE A 165 15.25 -30.18 3.95
C PHE A 165 16.03 -30.48 2.67
N TYR A 166 15.53 -31.44 1.89
CA TYR A 166 16.10 -31.87 0.63
C TYR A 166 15.02 -31.94 -0.43
N LYS A 167 15.36 -31.57 -1.67
CA LYS A 167 14.43 -31.67 -2.78
C LYS A 167 14.00 -33.13 -2.97
N GLY A 168 12.69 -33.36 -3.07
CA GLY A 168 12.10 -34.67 -3.25
C GLY A 168 12.04 -35.52 -1.97
N ALA A 169 12.21 -34.94 -0.78
CA ALA A 169 12.15 -35.62 0.52
C ALA A 169 13.09 -36.83 0.64
N ILE A 170 14.24 -36.78 -0.04
CA ILE A 170 15.26 -37.82 -0.04
C ILE A 170 16.62 -37.13 0.16
N ASN A 171 17.51 -37.68 0.98
CA ASN A 171 18.84 -37.11 1.19
C ASN A 171 19.86 -37.58 0.13
N GLU A 172 21.09 -37.10 0.20
CA GLU A 172 22.16 -37.43 -0.75
C GLU A 172 22.53 -38.93 -0.80
N LYS A 173 22.12 -39.72 0.22
CA LYS A 173 22.33 -41.17 0.31
C LYS A 173 21.13 -41.99 -0.16
N GLY A 174 20.02 -41.35 -0.56
CA GLY A 174 18.80 -42.04 -0.95
C GLY A 174 17.87 -42.40 0.21
N ASN A 175 18.17 -41.97 1.44
CA ASN A 175 17.30 -42.22 2.61
C ASN A 175 16.20 -41.17 2.71
N GLN A 176 15.11 -41.52 3.41
CA GLN A 176 13.98 -40.62 3.64
C GLN A 176 14.42 -39.35 4.38
N ALA A 177 14.05 -38.19 3.85
CA ALA A 177 14.30 -36.88 4.43
C ALA A 177 13.01 -36.05 4.49
N PHE A 178 13.13 -34.77 4.83
CA PHE A 178 12.02 -33.82 4.71
C PHE A 178 12.20 -32.99 3.45
N ASP A 179 11.10 -32.60 2.81
CA ASP A 179 11.09 -31.52 1.81
C ASP A 179 10.44 -30.28 2.45
N LEU A 180 10.43 -29.16 1.74
CA LEU A 180 9.74 -27.95 2.15
C LEU A 180 8.22 -28.17 2.20
N GLU A 181 7.56 -27.54 3.16
CA GLU A 181 6.13 -27.70 3.41
C GLU A 181 5.31 -26.59 2.74
N VAL A 182 4.33 -26.99 1.93
CA VAL A 182 3.31 -26.08 1.43
C VAL A 182 2.31 -25.82 2.56
N VAL A 183 2.16 -24.53 2.92
CA VAL A 183 1.39 -24.10 4.08
C VAL A 183 0.14 -23.31 3.67
N ALA A 184 -0.85 -23.27 4.55
CA ALA A 184 -2.04 -22.44 4.34
C ALA A 184 -1.71 -20.95 4.57
N GLN A 185 -2.55 -20.06 4.00
CA GLN A 185 -2.43 -18.60 4.14
C GLN A 185 -2.22 -18.16 5.60
N ASP A 186 -3.06 -18.63 6.53
CA ASP A 186 -3.03 -18.20 7.94
C ASP A 186 -1.74 -18.62 8.66
N GLU A 187 -1.15 -19.74 8.25
CA GLU A 187 0.13 -20.21 8.78
C GLU A 187 1.29 -19.37 8.23
N LEU A 188 1.28 -19.10 6.93
CA LEU A 188 2.28 -18.25 6.30
C LEU A 188 2.28 -16.82 6.87
N THR A 189 1.10 -16.23 7.11
CA THR A 189 0.97 -14.94 7.79
C THR A 189 1.57 -15.00 9.20
N ARG A 190 1.28 -16.06 9.97
CA ARG A 190 1.86 -16.25 11.31
C ARG A 190 3.39 -16.35 11.27
N VAL A 191 3.95 -17.08 10.30
CA VAL A 191 5.40 -17.18 10.11
C VAL A 191 6.02 -15.82 9.84
N PHE A 192 5.48 -15.04 8.90
CA PHE A 192 5.99 -13.68 8.60
C PHE A 192 5.88 -12.74 9.80
N SER A 193 4.75 -12.75 10.51
CA SER A 193 4.57 -11.93 11.71
C SER A 193 5.55 -12.30 12.84
N GLN A 194 5.77 -13.60 13.11
CA GLN A 194 6.70 -14.03 14.15
C GLN A 194 8.16 -13.76 13.77
N ALA A 195 8.53 -13.95 12.51
CA ALA A 195 9.85 -13.59 12.01
C ALA A 195 10.12 -12.08 12.14
N HIS A 196 9.16 -11.24 11.75
CA HIS A 196 9.27 -9.79 11.93
C HIS A 196 9.40 -9.41 13.41
N GLN A 197 8.56 -9.98 14.28
CA GLN A 197 8.59 -9.71 15.71
C GLN A 197 9.94 -10.10 16.35
N ALA A 198 10.55 -11.19 15.88
CA ALA A 198 11.88 -11.61 16.32
C ALA A 198 12.98 -10.59 15.94
N LEU A 199 12.90 -9.97 14.77
CA LEU A 199 13.83 -8.90 14.35
C LEU A 199 13.57 -7.56 15.05
N TRP A 200 12.31 -7.23 15.30
CA TRP A 200 11.93 -6.01 16.01
C TRP A 200 12.36 -6.04 17.49
N ALA A 201 12.31 -7.24 18.10
CA ALA A 201 12.81 -7.53 19.44
C ALA A 201 12.32 -6.57 20.54
N GLY A 202 11.06 -6.12 20.45
CA GLY A 202 10.43 -5.23 21.43
C GLY A 202 10.92 -3.78 21.37
N GLY A 203 11.24 -3.27 20.16
CA GLY A 203 11.63 -1.87 19.94
C GLY A 203 13.14 -1.62 19.92
N LYS A 204 13.96 -2.68 19.88
CA LYS A 204 15.43 -2.55 19.74
C LYS A 204 15.86 -2.12 18.35
N ARG A 205 15.07 -2.45 17.33
CA ARG A 205 15.28 -2.05 15.94
C ARG A 205 14.07 -1.22 15.49
N ASN A 206 14.31 -0.27 14.59
CA ASN A 206 13.22 0.45 13.94
C ASN A 206 12.34 -0.57 13.17
N PRO A 207 10.99 -0.53 13.31
CA PRO A 207 10.09 -1.43 12.58
C PRO A 207 10.37 -1.49 11.07
N SER A 208 10.69 -0.35 10.45
CA SER A 208 11.05 -0.25 9.03
C SER A 208 12.29 -1.05 8.67
N GLU A 209 13.32 -0.97 9.50
CA GLU A 209 14.57 -1.71 9.29
C GLU A 209 14.36 -3.20 9.54
N ALA A 210 13.55 -3.57 10.54
CA ALA A 210 13.22 -4.97 10.81
C ALA A 210 12.45 -5.60 9.65
N PHE A 211 11.51 -4.85 9.07
CA PHE A 211 10.80 -5.25 7.86
C PHE A 211 11.73 -5.37 6.66
N ASP A 212 12.57 -4.35 6.39
CA ASP A 212 13.51 -4.35 5.27
C ASP A 212 14.47 -5.56 5.33
N GLU A 213 14.98 -5.92 6.51
CA GLU A 213 15.83 -7.11 6.68
C GLU A 213 15.05 -8.43 6.56
N LEU A 214 13.79 -8.49 6.98
CA LEU A 214 12.93 -9.66 6.76
C LEU A 214 12.66 -9.85 5.27
N ASP A 215 12.34 -8.78 4.56
CA ASP A 215 12.00 -8.77 3.14
C ASP A 215 13.17 -9.28 2.29
N LYS A 216 14.41 -8.86 2.62
CA LYS A 216 15.65 -9.41 2.04
C LYS A 216 15.76 -10.93 2.22
N LEU A 217 15.39 -11.44 3.39
CA LEU A 217 15.47 -12.88 3.68
C LEU A 217 14.34 -13.68 3.01
N ILE A 218 13.14 -13.12 2.89
CA ILE A 218 12.06 -13.69 2.07
C ILE A 218 12.50 -13.77 0.62
N PHE A 219 13.12 -12.72 0.08
CA PHE A 219 13.69 -12.72 -1.25
C PHE A 219 14.74 -13.82 -1.43
N CYS A 220 15.69 -13.94 -0.50
CA CYS A 220 16.69 -15.03 -0.52
C CYS A 220 16.04 -16.41 -0.51
N LYS A 221 14.98 -16.60 0.29
CA LYS A 221 14.25 -17.87 0.38
C LYS A 221 13.57 -18.22 -0.95
N ILE A 222 12.85 -17.27 -1.55
CA ILE A 222 12.22 -17.46 -2.86
C ILE A 222 13.27 -17.77 -3.93
N TRP A 223 14.41 -17.08 -3.89
CA TRP A 223 15.50 -17.30 -4.83
C TRP A 223 16.14 -18.67 -4.68
N ASP A 224 16.36 -19.09 -3.42
CA ASP A 224 16.82 -20.42 -3.09
C ASP A 224 15.86 -21.47 -3.65
N GLU A 225 14.55 -21.36 -3.38
CA GLU A 225 13.53 -22.31 -3.85
C GLU A 225 13.45 -22.44 -5.37
N LYS A 226 13.59 -21.32 -6.10
CA LYS A 226 13.56 -21.28 -7.58
C LYS A 226 14.83 -21.86 -8.22
N ARG A 227 15.92 -22.06 -7.46
CA ARG A 227 17.16 -22.64 -7.99
C ARG A 227 16.92 -24.08 -8.47
N PRO A 228 17.28 -24.43 -9.72
CA PRO A 228 17.16 -25.79 -10.22
C PRO A 228 17.94 -26.76 -9.33
N ARG A 229 17.26 -27.78 -8.79
CA ARG A 229 17.84 -28.83 -7.95
C ARG A 229 17.37 -30.22 -8.38
N LYS A 230 18.24 -31.21 -8.20
CA LYS A 230 17.89 -32.63 -8.32
C LYS A 230 17.37 -33.16 -6.99
N ASN A 231 16.56 -34.22 -7.04
CA ASN A 231 16.17 -34.95 -5.84
C ASN A 231 17.43 -35.44 -5.09
N GLY A 232 17.47 -35.28 -3.77
CA GLY A 232 18.67 -35.57 -2.98
C GLY A 232 19.56 -34.36 -2.68
N GLU A 233 19.35 -33.22 -3.35
CA GLU A 233 20.11 -32.01 -3.08
C GLU A 233 19.47 -31.17 -1.96
N PRO A 234 20.26 -30.70 -0.98
CA PRO A 234 19.74 -29.87 0.11
C PRO A 234 19.41 -28.46 -0.39
N TYR A 235 18.41 -27.85 0.24
CA TYR A 235 18.15 -26.41 0.09
C TYR A 235 19.25 -25.58 0.76
N ASP A 236 19.61 -24.43 0.19
CA ASP A 236 20.67 -23.60 0.75
C ASP A 236 20.12 -22.57 1.77
N PHE A 237 18.80 -22.39 1.86
CA PHE A 237 18.18 -21.57 2.89
C PHE A 237 17.76 -22.43 4.10
N GLN A 238 18.74 -22.94 4.86
CA GLN A 238 18.52 -23.70 6.11
C GLN A 238 19.82 -23.81 6.92
N GLU A 239 19.75 -24.26 8.17
CA GLU A 239 20.93 -24.63 8.97
C GLU A 239 21.43 -26.04 8.64
N PHE A 240 22.75 -26.22 8.55
CA PHE A 240 23.38 -27.53 8.45
C PHE A 240 23.93 -28.03 9.78
N THR A 241 24.07 -29.35 9.89
CA THR A 241 24.62 -30.02 11.07
C THR A 241 26.05 -29.55 11.34
N LYS A 242 26.30 -29.08 12.57
CA LYS A 242 27.58 -28.54 13.06
C LYS A 242 28.13 -27.39 12.21
N GLU A 243 27.23 -26.61 11.61
CA GLU A 243 27.59 -25.40 10.88
C GLU A 243 27.77 -24.22 11.84
N ASP A 244 28.94 -23.57 11.79
CA ASP A 244 29.13 -22.31 12.49
C ASP A 244 28.19 -21.23 11.91
N PRO A 245 27.49 -20.44 12.76
CA PRO A 245 26.55 -19.42 12.29
C PRO A 245 27.13 -18.41 11.27
N SER A 246 28.44 -18.17 11.27
CA SER A 246 29.10 -17.30 10.29
C SER A 246 29.12 -17.88 8.88
N PHE A 247 29.15 -19.22 8.72
CA PHE A 247 29.05 -19.87 7.42
C PHE A 247 27.63 -19.78 6.85
N LEU A 248 26.61 -19.93 7.70
CA LEU A 248 25.22 -19.69 7.30
C LEU A 248 25.04 -18.25 6.79
N LEU A 249 25.52 -17.26 7.55
CA LEU A 249 25.49 -15.84 7.13
C LEU A 249 26.17 -15.63 5.76
N THR A 250 27.33 -16.26 5.55
CA THR A 250 28.07 -16.18 4.29
C THR A 250 27.27 -16.78 3.13
N ARG A 251 26.65 -17.95 3.35
CA ARG A 251 25.83 -18.65 2.35
C ARG A 251 24.57 -17.87 1.98
N ILE A 252 23.82 -17.35 2.96
CA ILE A 252 22.63 -16.55 2.67
C ILE A 252 22.98 -15.23 1.98
N ARG A 253 24.09 -14.59 2.35
CA ARG A 253 24.59 -13.42 1.61
C ARG A 253 24.98 -13.74 0.17
N ALA A 254 25.53 -14.92 -0.10
CA ALA A 254 25.82 -15.33 -1.48
C ALA A 254 24.52 -15.47 -2.30
N ILE A 255 23.48 -16.11 -1.74
CA ILE A 255 22.15 -16.21 -2.38
C ILE A 255 21.58 -14.81 -2.64
N TYR A 256 21.70 -13.92 -1.66
CA TYR A 256 21.25 -12.54 -1.80
C TYR A 256 21.96 -11.81 -2.94
N GLU A 257 23.29 -11.90 -3.03
CA GLU A 257 24.06 -11.26 -4.09
C GLU A 257 23.74 -11.82 -5.47
N GLU A 258 23.47 -13.12 -5.59
CA GLU A 258 22.99 -13.72 -6.85
C GLU A 258 21.65 -13.11 -7.30
N GLY A 259 20.71 -12.94 -6.37
CA GLY A 259 19.43 -12.29 -6.64
C GLY A 259 19.58 -10.81 -6.98
N ARG A 260 20.40 -10.09 -6.20
CA ARG A 260 20.70 -8.67 -6.37
C ARG A 260 21.37 -8.36 -7.71
N LEU A 261 22.19 -9.27 -8.24
CA LEU A 261 22.82 -9.10 -9.55
C LEU A 261 21.83 -9.27 -10.70
N LYS A 262 20.79 -10.09 -10.53
CA LYS A 262 19.72 -10.23 -11.53
C LYS A 262 18.70 -9.10 -11.45
N ASP A 263 18.41 -8.61 -10.25
CA ASP A 263 17.49 -7.49 -10.03
C ASP A 263 18.08 -6.44 -9.07
N PRO A 264 18.96 -5.57 -9.58
CA PRO A 264 19.66 -4.58 -8.76
C PRO A 264 18.74 -3.47 -8.24
N GLU A 265 17.54 -3.35 -8.78
CA GLU A 265 16.60 -2.32 -8.36
C GLU A 265 15.67 -2.77 -7.23
N VAL A 266 15.54 -4.08 -6.96
CA VAL A 266 14.76 -4.56 -5.81
C VAL A 266 15.51 -4.29 -4.51
N PHE A 267 16.80 -4.60 -4.43
CA PHE A 267 17.60 -4.26 -3.26
C PHE A 267 18.96 -3.65 -3.63
N ARG A 268 19.26 -2.48 -3.08
CA ARG A 268 20.55 -1.79 -3.26
C ARG A 268 21.54 -2.05 -2.13
N GLU A 269 21.02 -2.28 -0.93
CA GLU A 269 21.81 -2.40 0.29
C GLU A 269 22.11 -3.86 0.65
N PRO A 270 23.23 -4.17 1.32
CA PRO A 270 23.50 -5.52 1.81
C PRO A 270 22.62 -5.90 3.02
N ILE A 271 22.59 -7.20 3.34
CA ILE A 271 21.99 -7.72 4.59
C ILE A 271 22.82 -7.25 5.79
N ARG A 272 22.18 -6.56 6.73
CA ARG A 272 22.80 -5.95 7.93
C ARG A 272 22.65 -6.78 9.20
N LEU A 273 21.94 -7.90 9.14
CA LEU A 273 21.75 -8.80 10.27
C LEU A 273 23.07 -9.43 10.76
N SER A 274 23.16 -9.62 12.07
CA SER A 274 24.17 -10.49 12.67
C SER A 274 23.90 -11.97 12.36
N ALA A 275 24.92 -12.82 12.49
CA ALA A 275 24.78 -14.26 12.28
C ALA A 275 23.69 -14.89 13.17
N ALA A 276 23.56 -14.42 14.41
CA ALA A 276 22.55 -14.90 15.34
C ALA A 276 21.12 -14.50 14.91
N GLU A 277 20.91 -13.23 14.55
CA GLU A 277 19.61 -12.74 14.07
C GLU A 277 19.19 -13.45 12.78
N LEU A 278 20.09 -13.54 11.80
CA LEU A 278 19.83 -14.23 10.55
C LEU A 278 19.46 -15.70 10.78
N ARG A 279 20.21 -16.38 11.65
CA ARG A 279 19.93 -17.77 12.04
C ARG A 279 18.54 -17.94 12.66
N THR A 280 18.08 -16.98 13.45
CA THR A 280 16.73 -17.00 14.01
C THR A 280 15.68 -16.94 12.90
N ILE A 281 15.85 -16.05 11.93
CA ILE A 281 14.87 -15.86 10.83
C ILE A 281 14.89 -17.03 9.85
N VAL A 282 16.07 -17.57 9.53
CA VAL A 282 16.20 -18.81 8.77
C VAL A 282 15.42 -19.94 9.46
N GLY A 283 15.43 -20.01 10.78
CA GLY A 283 14.66 -21.02 11.53
C GLY A 283 13.13 -20.95 11.34
N TYR A 284 12.58 -19.76 11.08
CA TYR A 284 11.15 -19.58 10.77
C TYR A 284 10.83 -19.84 9.30
N LEU A 285 11.68 -19.37 8.39
CA LEU A 285 11.41 -19.38 6.95
C LEU A 285 11.87 -20.67 6.26
N ALA A 286 12.87 -21.39 6.77
CA ALA A 286 13.42 -22.58 6.12
C ALA A 286 12.41 -23.72 5.90
N PRO A 287 11.50 -24.05 6.84
CA PRO A 287 10.59 -25.19 6.68
C PRO A 287 9.55 -25.02 5.58
N ILE A 288 9.13 -23.78 5.31
CA ILE A 288 8.04 -23.49 4.39
C ILE A 288 8.51 -23.46 2.94
N ASN A 289 7.61 -23.78 2.02
CA ASN A 289 7.77 -23.60 0.58
C ASN A 289 6.95 -22.38 0.14
N ILE A 290 7.58 -21.22 -0.06
CA ILE A 290 6.87 -20.00 -0.47
C ILE A 290 6.46 -20.10 -1.94
N GLY A 291 7.30 -20.68 -2.79
CA GLY A 291 7.11 -20.79 -4.23
C GLY A 291 5.91 -21.65 -4.64
N ASP A 292 5.86 -22.89 -4.13
CA ASP A 292 4.81 -23.87 -4.43
C ASP A 292 3.54 -23.68 -3.58
N THR A 293 3.57 -22.78 -2.58
CA THR A 293 2.33 -22.35 -1.93
C THR A 293 1.46 -21.64 -2.95
N ASP A 294 0.18 -22.02 -2.96
CA ASP A 294 -0.85 -21.47 -3.83
C ASP A 294 -0.74 -19.93 -3.90
N LEU A 295 -0.75 -19.40 -5.13
CA LEU A 295 -0.44 -18.00 -5.42
C LEU A 295 -1.35 -17.03 -4.67
N ASP A 296 -2.61 -17.42 -4.60
CA ASP A 296 -3.67 -16.76 -3.86
C ASP A 296 -3.38 -16.73 -2.36
N SER A 297 -2.92 -17.85 -1.81
CA SER A 297 -2.57 -18.01 -0.40
C SER A 297 -1.31 -17.24 -0.01
N LYS A 298 -0.22 -17.31 -0.79
CA LYS A 298 1.02 -16.55 -0.51
C LYS A 298 0.84 -15.05 -0.64
N GLY A 299 0.10 -14.63 -1.65
CA GLY A 299 -0.26 -13.25 -1.88
C GLY A 299 -1.05 -12.63 -0.74
N ARG A 300 -2.22 -13.22 -0.42
CA ARG A 300 -3.06 -12.74 0.70
C ARG A 300 -2.33 -12.79 2.03
N ALA A 301 -1.46 -13.78 2.25
CA ALA A 301 -0.68 -13.88 3.48
C ALA A 301 0.30 -12.71 3.64
N PHE A 302 1.03 -12.39 2.57
CA PHE A 302 1.95 -11.25 2.54
C PHE A 302 1.18 -9.94 2.67
N GLU A 303 0.10 -9.74 1.92
CA GLU A 303 -0.72 -8.53 2.02
C GLU A 303 -1.34 -8.32 3.40
N THR A 304 -1.77 -9.39 4.07
CA THR A 304 -2.29 -9.32 5.45
C THR A 304 -1.18 -8.87 6.41
N PHE A 305 0.02 -9.42 6.25
CA PHE A 305 1.21 -9.01 6.99
C PHE A 305 1.55 -7.53 6.73
N LEU A 306 1.66 -7.11 5.46
CA LEU A 306 1.89 -5.70 5.08
C LEU A 306 0.81 -4.78 5.67
N GLY A 307 -0.46 -5.13 5.49
CA GLY A 307 -1.57 -4.33 5.99
C GLY A 307 -1.55 -4.17 7.51
N SER A 308 -1.11 -5.17 8.26
CA SER A 308 -0.93 -5.06 9.72
C SER A 308 0.24 -4.16 10.11
N PHE A 309 1.36 -4.26 9.38
CA PHE A 309 2.58 -3.51 9.63
C PHE A 309 2.43 -2.02 9.32
N PHE A 310 1.92 -1.68 8.13
CA PHE A 310 1.80 -0.30 7.67
C PHE A 310 0.72 0.50 8.41
N ARG A 311 -0.43 -0.12 8.73
CA ARG A 311 -1.49 0.51 9.54
C ARG A 311 -1.07 0.76 10.99
N GLY A 312 -0.21 -0.09 11.53
CA GLY A 312 0.28 0.02 12.90
C GLY A 312 1.50 0.93 12.99
N ASP A 313 2.67 0.34 12.86
CA ASP A 313 3.95 0.94 13.22
C ASP A 313 4.43 2.05 12.27
N PHE A 314 3.85 2.15 11.06
CA PHE A 314 4.29 3.06 10.00
C PHE A 314 3.40 4.28 9.79
N GLY A 315 2.17 4.29 10.31
CA GLY A 315 1.21 5.38 10.12
C GLY A 315 0.90 5.70 8.66
N GLN A 316 1.09 4.72 7.76
CA GLN A 316 0.81 4.86 6.34
C GLN A 316 -0.34 3.97 5.95
N TYR A 317 -1.20 4.51 5.12
CA TYR A 317 -2.46 3.88 4.87
C TYR A 317 -2.75 3.71 3.39
N PHE A 318 -3.00 2.46 3.00
CA PHE A 318 -3.20 2.06 1.62
C PHE A 318 -4.65 2.21 1.18
N THR A 319 -4.85 2.32 -0.13
CA THR A 319 -6.20 2.28 -0.72
C THR A 319 -6.92 0.99 -0.29
N PRO A 320 -8.14 1.09 0.26
CA PRO A 320 -8.94 -0.06 0.65
C PRO A 320 -9.18 -1.03 -0.52
N ARG A 321 -9.21 -2.34 -0.24
CA ARG A 321 -9.23 -3.38 -1.26
C ARG A 321 -10.50 -3.36 -2.09
N GLU A 322 -11.62 -3.05 -1.47
CA GLU A 322 -12.93 -2.93 -2.08
C GLU A 322 -12.96 -1.78 -3.10
N VAL A 323 -12.24 -0.68 -2.83
CA VAL A 323 -12.09 0.45 -3.76
C VAL A 323 -11.14 0.09 -4.91
N VAL A 324 -10.02 -0.60 -4.61
CA VAL A 324 -9.07 -1.07 -5.64
C VAL A 324 -9.76 -2.05 -6.59
N ASP A 325 -10.46 -3.05 -6.06
CA ASP A 325 -11.20 -4.04 -6.84
C ASP A 325 -12.26 -3.36 -7.72
N PHE A 326 -13.04 -2.44 -7.14
CA PHE A 326 -14.03 -1.65 -7.87
C PHE A 326 -13.43 -0.95 -9.11
N ILE A 327 -12.36 -0.18 -8.92
CA ILE A 327 -11.71 0.58 -10.01
C ILE A 327 -11.21 -0.37 -11.10
N VAL A 328 -10.50 -1.43 -10.73
CA VAL A 328 -9.92 -2.37 -11.68
C VAL A 328 -10.98 -3.19 -12.41
N LYS A 329 -12.05 -3.61 -11.70
CA LYS A 329 -13.17 -4.40 -12.26
C LYS A 329 -13.90 -3.64 -13.36
N VAL A 330 -14.13 -2.33 -13.17
CA VAL A 330 -14.84 -1.47 -14.13
C VAL A 330 -14.07 -1.23 -15.43
N LEU A 331 -12.75 -1.08 -15.36
CA LEU A 331 -11.93 -0.74 -16.53
C LEU A 331 -11.68 -1.97 -17.42
N PRO A 332 -11.83 -1.91 -18.75
CA PRO A 332 -11.59 -3.05 -19.64
C PRO A 332 -10.09 -3.29 -19.92
N ILE A 333 -9.34 -3.53 -18.85
CA ILE A 333 -7.90 -3.88 -18.88
C ILE A 333 -7.75 -5.30 -19.42
N THR A 334 -6.82 -5.48 -20.36
CA THR A 334 -6.43 -6.76 -20.96
C THR A 334 -4.91 -6.93 -20.94
N ASN A 335 -4.40 -8.09 -21.33
CA ASN A 335 -2.96 -8.37 -21.43
C ASN A 335 -2.20 -7.43 -22.41
N GLU A 336 -2.91 -6.76 -23.32
CA GLU A 336 -2.35 -5.81 -24.29
C GLU A 336 -2.38 -4.35 -23.81
N SER A 337 -3.03 -4.08 -22.67
CA SER A 337 -3.24 -2.72 -22.16
C SER A 337 -2.05 -2.21 -21.37
N ARG A 338 -1.51 -1.03 -21.69
CA ARG A 338 -0.47 -0.38 -20.87
C ARG A 338 -1.10 0.32 -19.67
N VAL A 339 -0.80 -0.17 -18.47
CA VAL A 339 -1.35 0.29 -17.19
C VAL A 339 -0.25 0.92 -16.34
N LEU A 340 -0.52 2.08 -15.76
CA LEU A 340 0.38 2.77 -14.84
C LEU A 340 -0.34 3.13 -13.53
N ASP A 341 0.36 2.97 -12.41
CA ASP A 341 0.02 3.63 -11.16
C ASP A 341 1.14 4.61 -10.78
N THR A 342 0.84 5.91 -10.81
CA THR A 342 1.81 6.99 -10.57
C THR A 342 2.21 7.16 -9.10
N SER A 343 1.51 6.49 -8.19
CA SER A 343 1.74 6.55 -6.74
C SER A 343 1.33 5.21 -6.11
N CYS A 344 2.04 4.16 -6.49
CA CYS A 344 1.59 2.78 -6.34
C CYS A 344 1.61 2.22 -4.92
N GLY A 345 2.27 2.89 -3.97
CA GLY A 345 2.39 2.40 -2.61
C GLY A 345 2.94 0.97 -2.59
N SER A 346 2.26 0.05 -1.90
CA SER A 346 2.61 -1.38 -1.84
C SER A 346 2.18 -2.20 -3.06
N GLY A 347 1.74 -1.55 -4.15
CA GLY A 347 1.41 -2.20 -5.42
C GLY A 347 -0.01 -2.76 -5.51
N GLY A 348 -0.94 -2.33 -4.66
CA GLY A 348 -2.30 -2.86 -4.61
C GLY A 348 -3.05 -2.80 -5.95
N PHE A 349 -3.03 -1.65 -6.64
CA PHE A 349 -3.64 -1.51 -7.96
C PHE A 349 -2.97 -2.40 -9.02
N LEU A 350 -1.65 -2.47 -9.01
CA LEU A 350 -0.87 -3.28 -9.95
C LEU A 350 -1.23 -4.76 -9.81
N LEU A 351 -1.30 -5.23 -8.56
CA LEU A 351 -1.64 -6.61 -8.28
C LEU A 351 -3.05 -6.97 -8.76
N TYR A 352 -4.04 -6.11 -8.51
CA TYR A 352 -5.41 -6.36 -8.95
C TYR A 352 -5.53 -6.32 -10.48
N ALA A 353 -4.76 -5.46 -11.16
CA ALA A 353 -4.68 -5.47 -12.61
C ALA A 353 -4.08 -6.79 -13.13
N LEU A 354 -3.01 -7.29 -12.51
CA LEU A 354 -2.42 -8.59 -12.83
C LEU A 354 -3.42 -9.74 -12.60
N ASP A 355 -4.11 -9.76 -11.47
CA ASP A 355 -5.13 -10.76 -11.16
C ASP A 355 -6.30 -10.74 -12.15
N LYS A 356 -6.72 -9.55 -12.60
CA LYS A 356 -7.74 -9.41 -13.63
C LYS A 356 -7.32 -10.08 -14.95
N VAL A 357 -6.08 -9.87 -15.38
CA VAL A 357 -5.53 -10.51 -16.60
C VAL A 357 -5.35 -12.02 -16.40
N ARG A 358 -4.98 -12.49 -15.21
CA ARG A 358 -4.94 -13.93 -14.88
C ARG A 358 -6.32 -14.58 -15.00
N ARG A 359 -7.34 -13.97 -14.41
CA ARG A 359 -8.72 -14.44 -14.52
C ARG A 359 -9.21 -14.41 -15.97
N GLN A 360 -8.75 -13.44 -16.78
CA GLN A 360 -9.01 -13.43 -18.22
C GLN A 360 -8.35 -14.64 -18.91
N ALA A 361 -7.09 -14.94 -18.60
CA ALA A 361 -6.39 -16.12 -19.13
C ALA A 361 -7.11 -17.42 -18.76
N ASP A 362 -7.57 -17.55 -17.51
CA ASP A 362 -8.36 -18.69 -17.04
C ASP A 362 -9.66 -18.85 -17.82
N ARG A 363 -10.44 -17.77 -18.00
CA ARG A 363 -11.66 -17.82 -18.81
C ARG A 363 -11.38 -18.22 -20.26
N MET A 364 -10.33 -17.68 -20.87
CA MET A 364 -9.93 -18.06 -22.23
C MET A 364 -9.49 -19.53 -22.32
N ALA A 365 -8.89 -20.07 -21.26
CA ALA A 365 -8.58 -21.49 -21.21
C ALA A 365 -9.85 -22.35 -21.15
N ASP A 366 -10.83 -21.95 -20.32
CA ASP A 366 -12.12 -22.63 -20.21
C ASP A 366 -12.94 -22.57 -21.52
N GLU A 367 -12.82 -21.47 -22.26
CA GLU A 367 -13.41 -21.28 -23.60
C GLU A 367 -12.66 -22.05 -24.71
N GLY A 368 -11.51 -22.64 -24.40
CA GLY A 368 -10.76 -23.53 -25.31
C GLY A 368 -9.72 -22.83 -26.20
N TYR A 369 -9.38 -21.56 -25.96
CA TYR A 369 -8.30 -20.88 -26.71
C TYR A 369 -6.93 -21.53 -26.47
N PHE A 370 -6.70 -22.06 -25.27
CA PHE A 370 -5.53 -22.85 -24.88
C PHE A 370 -5.85 -23.71 -23.64
N LYS A 371 -4.95 -24.61 -23.26
CA LYS A 371 -5.13 -25.40 -22.03
C LYS A 371 -4.69 -24.58 -20.81
N LYS A 372 -5.43 -24.69 -19.70
CA LYS A 372 -5.02 -24.15 -18.40
C LYS A 372 -3.64 -24.71 -18.04
N GLU A 373 -2.78 -23.88 -17.45
CA GLU A 373 -1.38 -24.21 -17.10
C GLU A 373 -0.46 -24.55 -18.29
N SER A 374 -0.92 -24.37 -19.53
CA SER A 374 -0.01 -24.47 -20.68
C SER A 374 0.92 -23.26 -20.76
N VAL A 375 2.04 -23.39 -21.48
CA VAL A 375 2.95 -22.27 -21.77
C VAL A 375 2.21 -21.06 -22.36
N LYS A 376 1.18 -21.30 -23.19
CA LYS A 376 0.36 -20.21 -23.75
C LYS A 376 -0.49 -19.51 -22.69
N HIS A 377 -1.07 -20.25 -21.76
CA HIS A 377 -1.82 -19.69 -20.62
C HIS A 377 -0.89 -18.88 -19.73
N TYR A 378 0.29 -19.42 -19.40
CA TYR A 378 1.30 -18.75 -18.60
C TYR A 378 1.75 -17.44 -19.26
N ASN A 379 2.24 -17.49 -20.50
CA ASN A 379 2.73 -16.30 -21.21
C ASN A 379 1.64 -15.23 -21.37
N HIS A 380 0.38 -15.63 -21.57
CA HIS A 380 -0.72 -14.67 -21.73
C HIS A 380 -0.84 -13.69 -20.56
N TRP A 381 -0.71 -14.17 -19.33
CA TRP A 381 -0.76 -13.31 -18.15
C TRP A 381 0.61 -12.88 -17.65
N HIS A 382 1.67 -13.65 -17.87
CA HIS A 382 3.02 -13.37 -17.36
C HIS A 382 3.78 -12.33 -18.21
N ASP A 383 3.49 -12.23 -19.52
CA ASP A 383 4.10 -11.20 -20.37
C ASP A 383 3.50 -9.81 -20.11
N PHE A 384 2.27 -9.77 -19.56
CA PHE A 384 1.57 -8.52 -19.24
C PHE A 384 2.35 -7.65 -18.25
N PRO A 385 2.75 -8.13 -17.07
CA PRO A 385 3.41 -7.24 -16.14
C PRO A 385 4.86 -6.87 -16.53
N GLU A 386 5.54 -7.73 -17.30
CA GLU A 386 6.85 -7.43 -17.90
C GLU A 386 6.81 -6.23 -18.85
N ASN A 387 5.76 -6.13 -19.67
CA ASN A 387 5.74 -5.22 -20.81
C ASN A 387 4.74 -4.06 -20.67
N ASN A 388 3.73 -4.24 -19.83
CA ASN A 388 2.52 -3.43 -19.85
C ASN A 388 2.04 -2.95 -18.47
N LEU A 389 2.64 -3.38 -17.35
CA LEU A 389 2.23 -2.93 -16.02
C LEU A 389 3.36 -2.14 -15.35
N TYR A 390 3.08 -0.92 -14.90
CA TYR A 390 4.10 0.01 -14.41
C TYR A 390 3.68 0.70 -13.11
N GLY A 391 4.64 0.97 -12.22
CA GLY A 391 4.40 1.63 -10.94
C GLY A 391 5.47 2.67 -10.61
N ILE A 392 5.07 3.76 -9.97
CA ILE A 392 5.99 4.75 -9.41
C ILE A 392 5.67 4.93 -7.93
N GLU A 393 6.68 4.90 -7.08
CA GLU A 393 6.55 5.19 -5.66
C GLU A 393 7.74 6.04 -5.19
N ILE A 394 7.49 7.13 -4.48
CA ILE A 394 8.55 8.06 -4.09
C ILE A 394 9.44 7.48 -2.98
N SER A 395 8.87 6.68 -2.08
CA SER A 395 9.60 6.06 -0.98
C SER A 395 10.29 4.76 -1.41
N GLU A 396 11.61 4.69 -1.24
CA GLU A 396 12.36 3.48 -1.61
C GLU A 396 11.88 2.22 -0.86
N GLY A 397 11.58 2.33 0.44
CA GLY A 397 11.12 1.18 1.24
C GLY A 397 9.72 0.68 0.84
N ILE A 398 8.83 1.59 0.45
CA ILE A 398 7.48 1.21 0.00
C ILE A 398 7.54 0.66 -1.43
N ALA A 399 8.33 1.30 -2.31
CA ALA A 399 8.56 0.80 -3.66
C ALA A 399 9.12 -0.63 -3.61
N ARG A 400 10.06 -0.89 -2.70
CA ARG A 400 10.61 -2.22 -2.44
C ARG A 400 9.53 -3.23 -2.03
N THR A 401 8.64 -2.83 -1.13
CA THR A 401 7.48 -3.63 -0.74
C THR A 401 6.59 -3.97 -1.93
N ALA A 402 6.31 -3.00 -2.81
CA ALA A 402 5.54 -3.25 -4.03
C ALA A 402 6.24 -4.25 -4.96
N LYS A 403 7.55 -4.09 -5.17
CA LYS A 403 8.34 -5.05 -5.97
C LYS A 403 8.26 -6.46 -5.41
N MET A 404 8.44 -6.60 -4.10
CA MET A 404 8.37 -7.89 -3.42
C MET A 404 6.96 -8.48 -3.47
N ASN A 405 5.93 -7.64 -3.37
CA ASN A 405 4.55 -8.06 -3.57
C ASN A 405 4.35 -8.63 -5.00
N MET A 406 4.86 -7.94 -6.03
CA MET A 406 4.80 -8.44 -7.42
C MET A 406 5.60 -9.75 -7.60
N ILE A 407 6.79 -9.87 -7.01
CA ILE A 407 7.63 -11.09 -7.08
C ILE A 407 6.94 -12.29 -6.42
N ILE A 408 6.36 -12.10 -5.24
CA ILE A 408 5.61 -13.14 -4.51
C ILE A 408 4.43 -13.62 -5.34
N HIS A 409 3.78 -12.70 -6.03
CA HIS A 409 2.72 -12.99 -6.97
C HIS A 409 3.22 -13.43 -8.35
N ASP A 410 4.45 -13.91 -8.52
CA ASP A 410 4.99 -14.47 -9.77
C ASP A 410 4.76 -13.60 -11.02
N ASP A 411 4.85 -12.28 -10.86
CA ASP A 411 4.96 -11.34 -11.99
C ASP A 411 6.25 -11.60 -12.78
N GLY A 412 7.35 -11.89 -12.06
CA GLY A 412 8.67 -12.09 -12.64
C GLY A 412 9.40 -10.78 -12.97
N HIS A 413 8.71 -9.64 -12.96
CA HIS A 413 9.28 -8.34 -13.32
C HIS A 413 8.84 -7.24 -12.37
N THR A 414 9.64 -6.16 -12.31
CA THR A 414 9.42 -5.09 -11.34
C THR A 414 9.45 -3.73 -12.01
N ASN A 415 8.61 -3.50 -13.01
CA ASN A 415 8.38 -2.16 -13.60
C ASN A 415 7.85 -1.12 -12.59
N VAL A 416 8.04 -1.34 -11.30
CA VAL A 416 7.92 -0.43 -10.18
C VAL A 416 9.25 0.29 -9.99
N ILE A 417 9.25 1.61 -9.94
CA ILE A 417 10.46 2.42 -9.67
C ILE A 417 10.32 3.23 -8.39
N SER A 418 11.45 3.47 -7.73
CA SER A 418 11.53 4.42 -6.63
C SER A 418 11.92 5.80 -7.16
N PHE A 419 10.94 6.68 -7.40
CA PHE A 419 11.16 8.01 -7.98
C PHE A 419 10.01 8.97 -7.70
N ASP A 420 10.26 10.28 -7.84
CA ASP A 420 9.19 11.29 -7.78
C ASP A 420 8.35 11.24 -9.07
N GLY A 421 7.08 10.81 -8.94
CA GLY A 421 6.16 10.66 -10.07
C GLY A 421 5.77 11.97 -10.77
N LEU A 422 6.06 13.13 -10.17
CA LEU A 422 5.83 14.45 -10.77
C LEU A 422 6.99 14.94 -11.67
N GLN A 423 8.07 14.17 -11.78
CA GLN A 423 9.19 14.47 -12.67
C GLN A 423 8.82 14.21 -14.14
N THR A 424 9.67 14.67 -15.06
CA THR A 424 9.47 14.40 -16.49
C THR A 424 9.77 12.94 -16.83
N ASP A 425 9.17 12.42 -17.91
CA ASP A 425 9.49 11.09 -18.44
C ASP A 425 10.99 10.96 -18.74
N GLN A 426 11.61 11.97 -19.32
CA GLN A 426 13.04 11.98 -19.59
C GLN A 426 13.89 11.82 -18.31
N GLU A 427 13.58 12.55 -17.24
CA GLU A 427 14.29 12.42 -15.96
C GLU A 427 14.10 11.04 -15.33
N ILE A 428 12.89 10.49 -15.39
CA ILE A 428 12.57 9.14 -14.92
C ILE A 428 13.40 8.12 -15.71
N ILE A 429 13.38 8.18 -17.03
CA ILE A 429 14.09 7.26 -17.93
C ILE A 429 15.60 7.37 -17.73
N ASP A 430 16.16 8.57 -17.62
CA ASP A 430 17.61 8.78 -17.46
C ASP A 430 18.13 8.26 -16.11
N LYS A 431 17.32 8.34 -15.06
CA LYS A 431 17.71 7.92 -13.71
C LYS A 431 17.46 6.44 -13.43
N THR A 432 16.42 5.87 -14.00
CA THR A 432 16.03 4.46 -13.76
C THR A 432 16.50 3.53 -14.87
N GLY A 433 16.73 4.05 -16.08
CA GLY A 433 17.00 3.25 -17.28
C GLY A 433 15.75 2.59 -17.87
N ASN A 434 14.57 2.70 -17.23
CA ASN A 434 13.34 2.09 -17.70
C ASN A 434 12.63 2.98 -18.71
N LYS A 435 12.75 2.63 -20.00
CA LYS A 435 12.14 3.35 -21.14
C LYS A 435 10.61 3.24 -21.20
N GLY A 436 10.01 2.37 -20.38
CA GLY A 436 8.56 2.17 -20.37
C GLY A 436 7.76 3.37 -19.84
N PHE A 437 8.39 4.22 -19.02
CA PHE A 437 7.79 5.45 -18.48
C PHE A 437 7.82 6.61 -19.48
N THR A 438 7.21 6.43 -20.65
CA THR A 438 7.16 7.44 -21.72
C THR A 438 5.80 8.12 -21.75
N PHE A 439 5.76 9.45 -21.92
CA PHE A 439 4.51 10.19 -22.08
C PHE A 439 3.69 9.75 -23.31
N ASN A 440 2.37 9.93 -23.25
CA ASN A 440 1.42 9.55 -24.30
C ASN A 440 1.41 8.06 -24.70
N THR A 441 1.78 7.15 -23.79
CA THR A 441 1.83 5.71 -24.12
C THR A 441 0.84 4.85 -23.34
N PHE A 442 0.31 5.31 -22.21
CA PHE A 442 -0.51 4.48 -21.33
C PHE A 442 -2.00 4.48 -21.72
N ASP A 443 -2.60 3.29 -21.71
CA ASP A 443 -4.04 3.08 -21.94
C ASP A 443 -4.86 3.45 -20.70
N TYR A 444 -4.38 2.99 -19.54
CA TYR A 444 -5.07 3.17 -18.27
C TYR A 444 -4.09 3.68 -17.21
N ILE A 445 -4.55 4.64 -16.43
CA ILE A 445 -3.89 5.01 -15.18
C ILE A 445 -4.88 4.75 -14.04
N ILE A 446 -4.47 3.94 -13.08
CA ILE A 446 -5.25 3.59 -11.87
C ILE A 446 -4.42 4.01 -10.66
N THR A 447 -4.86 5.03 -9.93
CA THR A 447 -3.96 5.63 -8.93
C THR A 447 -4.70 6.33 -7.78
N ASN A 448 -4.03 6.39 -6.63
CA ASN A 448 -4.46 7.13 -5.45
C ASN A 448 -3.30 8.04 -4.97
N PRO A 449 -3.18 9.27 -5.51
CA PRO A 449 -2.12 10.20 -5.16
C PRO A 449 -2.16 10.62 -3.69
N PRO A 450 -1.03 11.04 -3.09
CA PRO A 450 -1.00 11.50 -1.71
C PRO A 450 -1.89 12.75 -1.51
N PHE A 451 -2.70 12.74 -0.45
CA PHE A 451 -3.59 13.85 -0.10
C PHE A 451 -2.93 14.85 0.85
N GLY A 452 -3.30 16.12 0.72
CA GLY A 452 -2.99 17.16 1.72
C GLY A 452 -1.53 17.58 1.80
N SER A 453 -0.67 17.04 0.94
CA SER A 453 0.70 17.49 0.75
C SER A 453 0.74 18.60 -0.30
N SER A 454 1.68 19.54 -0.15
CA SER A 454 1.85 20.64 -1.10
C SER A 454 3.28 20.70 -1.61
N VAL A 455 3.44 20.81 -2.92
CA VAL A 455 4.73 21.08 -3.56
C VAL A 455 4.98 22.58 -3.54
N LYS A 456 6.09 23.02 -2.92
CA LYS A 456 6.50 24.42 -2.93
C LYS A 456 7.43 24.72 -4.09
N GLN A 457 7.25 25.88 -4.72
CA GLN A 457 8.12 26.33 -5.82
C GLN A 457 9.59 26.44 -5.40
N THR A 458 9.87 26.80 -4.15
CA THR A 458 11.22 26.93 -3.60
C THR A 458 11.94 25.58 -3.43
N GLU A 459 11.18 24.49 -3.31
CA GLU A 459 11.68 23.14 -3.08
C GLU A 459 11.81 22.37 -4.40
N GLN A 460 10.83 22.55 -5.30
CA GLN A 460 10.77 21.85 -6.58
C GLN A 460 10.53 22.81 -7.74
N ALA A 461 11.58 23.01 -8.55
CA ALA A 461 11.57 23.97 -9.65
C ALA A 461 10.65 23.56 -10.82
N TYR A 462 10.22 22.29 -10.87
CA TYR A 462 9.33 21.79 -11.92
C TYR A 462 7.90 22.33 -11.83
N LEU A 463 7.50 22.97 -10.71
CA LEU A 463 6.14 23.51 -10.57
C LEU A 463 5.77 24.48 -11.69
N LYS A 464 6.73 25.27 -12.19
CA LYS A 464 6.54 26.19 -13.33
C LYS A 464 6.25 25.47 -14.66
N ASN A 465 6.56 24.18 -14.75
CA ASN A 465 6.32 23.35 -15.93
C ASN A 465 4.90 22.79 -15.95
N TYR A 466 4.12 22.93 -14.87
CA TYR A 466 2.74 22.49 -14.77
C TYR A 466 1.78 23.65 -15.02
N ARG A 467 0.77 23.43 -15.87
CA ARG A 467 -0.29 24.42 -16.12
C ARG A 467 -1.09 24.70 -14.86
N LEU A 468 -1.43 23.66 -14.10
CA LEU A 468 -2.09 23.79 -12.80
C LEU A 468 -1.14 24.32 -11.70
N GLY A 469 0.16 24.38 -11.95
CA GLY A 469 1.14 25.06 -11.10
C GLY A 469 1.20 26.58 -11.30
N ILE A 470 0.53 27.12 -12.33
CA ILE A 470 0.49 28.55 -12.62
C ILE A 470 -0.69 29.22 -11.89
N LYS A 471 -0.50 30.47 -11.45
CA LYS A 471 -1.59 31.27 -10.86
C LYS A 471 -2.69 31.44 -11.91
N ASP A 472 -3.94 31.34 -11.45
CA ASP A 472 -5.09 31.53 -12.32
C ASP A 472 -6.07 32.54 -11.71
N VAL A 473 -6.78 33.25 -12.59
CA VAL A 473 -7.83 34.21 -12.26
C VAL A 473 -9.02 33.97 -13.18
N SER A 474 -10.22 34.33 -12.72
CA SER A 474 -11.45 34.14 -13.49
C SER A 474 -11.32 34.74 -14.90
N TRP A 475 -11.97 34.12 -15.89
CA TRP A 475 -11.96 34.63 -17.26
C TRP A 475 -12.51 36.07 -17.35
N ILE A 476 -13.45 36.42 -16.47
CA ILE A 476 -14.00 37.76 -16.28
C ILE A 476 -12.89 38.74 -15.86
N ASP A 477 -12.12 38.41 -14.82
CA ASP A 477 -11.02 39.26 -14.35
C ASP A 477 -9.89 39.36 -15.37
N ARG A 478 -9.61 38.28 -16.12
CA ARG A 478 -8.64 38.32 -17.22
C ARG A 478 -9.01 39.37 -18.25
N LYS A 479 -10.28 39.41 -18.65
CA LYS A 479 -10.80 40.41 -19.61
C LYS A 479 -10.87 41.81 -19.02
N GLN A 480 -11.39 41.95 -17.80
CA GLN A 480 -11.52 43.25 -17.14
C GLN A 480 -10.15 43.94 -16.95
N LYS A 481 -9.13 43.18 -16.52
CA LYS A 481 -7.82 43.71 -16.17
C LYS A 481 -6.76 43.53 -17.26
N ASN A 482 -7.15 43.00 -18.44
CA ASN A 482 -6.23 42.66 -19.53
C ASN A 482 -5.02 41.82 -19.08
N ILE A 483 -5.27 40.79 -18.26
CA ILE A 483 -4.22 39.89 -17.76
C ILE A 483 -3.97 38.79 -18.79
N SER A 484 -2.77 38.77 -19.37
CA SER A 484 -2.37 37.80 -20.40
C SER A 484 -1.58 36.61 -19.85
N GLN A 485 -0.73 36.82 -18.83
CA GLN A 485 0.06 35.76 -18.20
C GLN A 485 0.25 36.04 -16.71
N LEU A 486 0.22 34.97 -15.92
CA LEU A 486 0.52 34.99 -14.49
C LEU A 486 1.72 34.09 -14.21
N GLY A 487 2.45 34.41 -13.14
CA GLY A 487 3.57 33.60 -12.68
C GLY A 487 3.14 32.30 -11.98
N PRO A 488 4.11 31.43 -11.66
CA PRO A 488 3.87 30.23 -10.86
C PRO A 488 3.27 30.55 -9.48
N ARG A 489 2.55 29.58 -8.91
CA ARG A 489 2.06 29.61 -7.53
C ARG A 489 3.23 29.33 -6.57
N ASP A 490 3.13 29.88 -5.37
CA ASP A 490 4.16 29.64 -4.34
C ASP A 490 4.13 28.18 -3.85
N SER A 491 2.93 27.58 -3.85
CA SER A 491 2.71 26.15 -3.61
C SER A 491 1.48 25.64 -4.37
N GLN A 492 1.41 24.32 -4.56
CA GLN A 492 0.26 23.62 -5.15
C GLN A 492 0.07 22.25 -4.48
N SER A 493 -1.18 21.83 -4.30
CA SER A 493 -1.50 20.50 -3.77
C SER A 493 -0.99 19.39 -4.71
N THR A 494 -0.45 18.32 -4.13
CA THR A 494 0.10 17.19 -4.90
C THR A 494 -0.94 16.53 -5.78
N GLU A 495 -2.14 16.28 -5.25
CA GLU A 495 -3.24 15.64 -5.97
C GLU A 495 -3.65 16.41 -7.24
N VAL A 496 -3.54 17.75 -7.24
CA VAL A 496 -3.84 18.59 -8.41
C VAL A 496 -2.77 18.41 -9.49
N LEU A 497 -1.49 18.35 -9.11
CA LEU A 497 -0.40 18.12 -10.06
C LEU A 497 -0.46 16.72 -10.67
N PHE A 498 -0.84 15.71 -9.88
CA PHE A 498 -0.99 14.34 -10.38
C PHE A 498 -2.10 14.21 -11.43
N ILE A 499 -3.20 14.98 -11.34
CA ILE A 499 -4.23 15.00 -12.40
C ILE A 499 -3.65 15.42 -13.75
N GLU A 500 -2.79 16.45 -13.76
CA GLU A 500 -2.09 16.91 -14.97
C GLU A 500 -0.98 15.94 -15.40
N GLN A 501 -0.25 15.36 -14.45
CA GLN A 501 0.82 14.40 -14.76
C GLN A 501 0.25 13.11 -15.38
N CYS A 502 -0.86 12.60 -14.86
CA CYS A 502 -1.58 11.47 -15.44
C CYS A 502 -2.02 11.78 -16.87
N HIS A 503 -2.48 13.02 -17.13
CA HIS A 503 -2.82 13.44 -18.49
C HIS A 503 -1.62 13.31 -19.44
N ARG A 504 -0.40 13.66 -18.99
CA ARG A 504 0.81 13.57 -19.81
C ARG A 504 1.20 12.13 -20.13
N PHE A 505 1.06 11.21 -19.18
CA PHE A 505 1.34 9.79 -19.39
C PHE A 505 0.30 9.09 -20.28
N LEU A 506 -0.98 9.43 -20.15
CA LEU A 506 -2.04 8.82 -20.94
C LEU A 506 -1.88 9.11 -22.44
N LYS A 507 -2.11 8.10 -23.27
CA LYS A 507 -2.31 8.30 -24.71
C LYS A 507 -3.66 9.00 -24.98
N PRO A 508 -3.84 9.66 -26.13
CA PRO A 508 -5.16 10.19 -26.50
C PRO A 508 -6.24 9.10 -26.48
N GLY A 509 -7.36 9.34 -25.80
CA GLY A 509 -8.43 8.37 -25.56
C GLY A 509 -8.19 7.40 -24.39
N GLY A 510 -7.00 7.43 -23.76
CA GLY A 510 -6.72 6.65 -22.56
C GLY A 510 -7.55 7.11 -21.35
N THR A 511 -7.71 6.23 -20.36
CA THR A 511 -8.60 6.45 -19.22
C THR A 511 -7.84 6.56 -17.90
N LEU A 512 -8.11 7.62 -17.13
CA LEU A 512 -7.65 7.79 -15.75
C LEU A 512 -8.78 7.40 -14.80
N ALA A 513 -8.52 6.47 -13.88
CA ALA A 513 -9.31 6.28 -12.68
C ALA A 513 -8.48 6.74 -11.47
N VAL A 514 -8.91 7.83 -10.83
CA VAL A 514 -8.14 8.49 -9.77
C VAL A 514 -9.00 8.74 -8.55
N VAL A 515 -8.46 8.44 -7.36
CA VAL A 515 -9.06 8.85 -6.09
C VAL A 515 -8.64 10.28 -5.78
N VAL A 516 -9.61 11.16 -5.51
CA VAL A 516 -9.36 12.57 -5.16
C VAL A 516 -10.18 12.98 -3.94
N PRO A 517 -9.70 13.93 -3.13
CA PRO A 517 -10.51 14.51 -2.06
C PRO A 517 -11.66 15.33 -2.66
N ASP A 518 -12.85 15.28 -2.03
CA ASP A 518 -14.04 15.99 -2.50
C ASP A 518 -13.79 17.50 -2.66
N GLY A 519 -12.86 18.08 -1.90
CA GLY A 519 -12.47 19.48 -2.02
C GLY A 519 -11.98 19.91 -3.41
N VAL A 520 -11.42 19.00 -4.22
CA VAL A 520 -11.07 19.29 -5.63
C VAL A 520 -12.35 19.51 -6.46
N LEU A 521 -13.41 18.79 -6.12
CA LEU A 521 -14.70 18.82 -6.82
C LEU A 521 -15.63 19.94 -6.31
N THR A 522 -15.57 20.28 -5.02
CA THR A 522 -16.55 21.17 -4.38
C THR A 522 -16.04 22.57 -4.08
N ASN A 523 -14.75 22.75 -3.80
CA ASN A 523 -14.26 24.05 -3.33
C ASN A 523 -14.21 25.06 -4.47
N SER A 524 -14.66 26.29 -4.21
CA SER A 524 -14.59 27.40 -5.18
C SER A 524 -13.16 27.76 -5.56
N SER A 525 -12.22 27.65 -4.62
CA SER A 525 -10.78 27.86 -4.86
C SER A 525 -10.19 26.88 -5.88
N SER A 526 -10.82 25.72 -6.10
CA SER A 526 -10.40 24.68 -7.05
C SER A 526 -11.10 24.77 -8.41
N GLN A 527 -11.89 25.83 -8.68
CA GLN A 527 -12.63 25.96 -9.95
C GLN A 527 -11.71 25.86 -11.17
N TYR A 528 -10.53 26.48 -11.14
CA TYR A 528 -9.55 26.42 -12.22
C TYR A 528 -9.09 24.99 -12.56
N VAL A 529 -9.10 24.07 -11.58
CA VAL A 529 -8.78 22.66 -11.80
C VAL A 529 -9.90 21.99 -12.57
N ARG A 530 -11.16 22.25 -12.21
CA ARG A 530 -12.34 21.73 -12.92
C ARG A 530 -12.42 22.27 -14.34
N ASP A 531 -12.18 23.57 -14.52
CA ASP A 531 -12.15 24.21 -15.83
C ASP A 531 -11.11 23.56 -16.75
N TRP A 532 -9.92 23.30 -16.21
CA TRP A 532 -8.85 22.60 -16.93
C TRP A 532 -9.21 21.14 -17.22
N MET A 533 -9.80 20.41 -16.25
CA MET A 533 -10.23 19.02 -16.47
C MET A 533 -11.26 18.93 -17.60
N GLU A 534 -12.25 19.82 -17.66
CA GLU A 534 -13.25 19.85 -18.72
C GLU A 534 -12.68 20.13 -20.12
N GLU A 535 -11.53 20.80 -20.21
CA GLU A 535 -10.85 21.08 -21.48
C GLU A 535 -9.98 19.91 -21.97
N HIS A 536 -9.45 19.11 -21.04
CA HIS A 536 -8.44 18.08 -21.34
C HIS A 536 -8.99 16.66 -21.22
N TYR A 537 -10.12 16.50 -20.51
CA TYR A 537 -10.77 15.23 -20.27
C TYR A 537 -12.27 15.28 -20.59
N ARG A 538 -12.79 14.15 -21.06
CA ARG A 538 -14.20 13.81 -20.91
C ARG A 538 -14.39 13.21 -19.52
N ILE A 539 -15.30 13.78 -18.73
CA ILE A 539 -15.67 13.20 -17.43
C ILE A 539 -16.62 12.02 -17.69
N VAL A 540 -16.18 10.80 -17.39
CA VAL A 540 -16.99 9.59 -17.63
C VAL A 540 -17.86 9.31 -16.43
N ALA A 541 -17.27 9.31 -15.23
CA ALA A 541 -18.00 9.04 -14.00
C ALA A 541 -17.41 9.73 -12.77
N VAL A 542 -18.29 10.01 -11.80
CA VAL A 542 -17.95 10.52 -10.47
C VAL A 542 -18.64 9.65 -9.43
N ILE A 543 -17.85 8.94 -8.62
CA ILE A 543 -18.35 8.02 -7.60
C ILE A 543 -17.96 8.55 -6.23
N SER A 544 -18.92 9.03 -5.46
CA SER A 544 -18.67 9.52 -4.10
C SER A 544 -18.56 8.34 -3.14
N LEU A 545 -17.47 8.29 -2.37
CA LEU A 545 -17.23 7.27 -1.35
C LEU A 545 -17.71 7.77 0.02
N PRO A 546 -18.05 6.86 0.96
CA PRO A 546 -18.42 7.27 2.30
C PRO A 546 -17.23 7.92 3.00
N GLN A 547 -17.49 8.85 3.92
CA GLN A 547 -16.43 9.55 4.65
C GLN A 547 -15.51 8.58 5.42
N ASP A 548 -16.06 7.44 5.84
CA ASP A 548 -15.33 6.44 6.59
C ASP A 548 -14.49 5.51 5.69
N ALA A 549 -14.59 5.64 4.37
CA ALA A 549 -13.87 4.81 3.42
C ALA A 549 -12.36 4.82 3.68
N PHE A 550 -11.84 6.00 4.02
CA PHE A 550 -10.44 6.19 4.36
C PHE A 550 -10.22 6.47 5.86
N LYS A 551 -11.22 6.30 6.74
CA LYS A 551 -11.05 6.45 8.21
C LYS A 551 -10.32 5.29 8.86
N ALA A 552 -10.54 4.05 8.39
CA ALA A 552 -9.74 2.90 8.81
C ALA A 552 -8.25 3.08 8.41
N THR A 553 -8.01 4.06 7.54
CA THR A 553 -6.73 4.55 7.06
C THR A 553 -6.38 5.96 7.57
N ASP A 554 -7.02 6.41 8.68
CA ASP A 554 -6.83 7.68 9.41
C ASP A 554 -6.80 8.97 8.56
N ALA A 555 -7.32 8.89 7.33
CA ALA A 555 -7.60 10.01 6.46
C ALA A 555 -9.12 10.23 6.47
N GLY A 556 -9.62 10.97 7.45
CA GLY A 556 -11.06 11.30 7.58
C GLY A 556 -11.60 12.26 6.51
N VAL A 557 -10.89 12.42 5.40
CA VAL A 557 -11.25 13.28 4.28
C VAL A 557 -12.23 12.50 3.40
N LYS A 558 -13.39 13.12 3.13
CA LYS A 558 -14.34 12.57 2.17
C LYS A 558 -13.73 12.62 0.77
N SER A 559 -13.78 11.50 0.07
CA SER A 559 -13.11 11.32 -1.22
C SER A 559 -14.06 10.72 -2.24
N SER A 560 -13.70 10.91 -3.51
CA SER A 560 -14.45 10.40 -4.65
C SER A 560 -13.50 9.73 -5.66
N VAL A 561 -14.01 8.77 -6.42
CA VAL A 561 -13.31 8.18 -7.56
C VAL A 561 -13.79 8.87 -8.83
N LEU A 562 -12.85 9.41 -9.60
CA LEU A 562 -13.11 9.98 -10.93
C LEU A 562 -12.67 9.02 -12.01
N PHE A 563 -13.52 8.81 -13.02
CA PHE A 563 -13.15 8.18 -14.29
C PHE A 563 -13.12 9.27 -15.37
N LEU A 564 -11.94 9.54 -15.91
CA LEU A 564 -11.69 10.59 -16.90
C LEU A 564 -11.09 9.97 -18.15
N GLN A 565 -11.58 10.35 -19.34
CA GLN A 565 -10.99 9.93 -20.61
C GLN A 565 -10.23 11.09 -21.25
N LYS A 566 -8.94 10.91 -21.54
CA LYS A 566 -8.09 11.94 -22.14
C LYS A 566 -8.60 12.30 -23.54
N LEU A 567 -8.82 13.59 -23.76
CA LEU A 567 -9.20 14.11 -25.06
C LEU A 567 -7.99 14.16 -26.00
N THR A 568 -8.26 14.12 -27.30
CA THR A 568 -7.24 14.44 -28.31
C THR A 568 -6.94 15.94 -28.28
N GLU A 569 -5.73 16.34 -28.68
CA GLU A 569 -5.35 17.76 -28.79
C GLU A 569 -6.37 18.57 -29.60
N LYS A 570 -6.86 18.01 -30.72
CA LYS A 570 -7.89 18.61 -31.55
C LYS A 570 -9.21 18.84 -30.80
N GLN A 571 -9.64 17.91 -29.95
CA GLN A 571 -10.85 18.08 -29.15
C GLN A 571 -10.65 19.14 -28.07
N THR A 572 -9.49 19.15 -27.41
CA THR A 572 -9.13 20.19 -26.44
C THR A 572 -9.15 21.58 -27.06
N GLU A 573 -8.52 21.77 -28.23
CA GLU A 573 -8.54 23.04 -28.98
C GLU A 573 -9.97 23.46 -29.35
N GLN A 574 -10.82 22.51 -29.78
CA GLN A 574 -12.22 22.78 -30.10
C GLN A 574 -13.02 23.27 -28.87
N ILE A 575 -12.82 22.63 -27.72
CA ILE A 575 -13.48 23.02 -26.47
C ILE A 575 -12.98 24.40 -26.02
N GLN A 576 -11.66 24.64 -26.05
CA GLN A 576 -11.07 25.92 -25.68
C GLN A 576 -11.60 27.06 -26.57
N HIS A 577 -11.61 26.87 -27.89
CA HIS A 577 -12.18 27.86 -28.81
C HIS A 577 -13.69 28.07 -28.60
N ALA A 578 -14.45 27.01 -28.28
CA ALA A 578 -15.87 27.15 -27.96
C ALA A 578 -16.07 27.96 -26.67
N LYS A 579 -15.29 27.67 -25.61
CA LYS A 579 -15.28 28.43 -24.35
C LYS A 579 -14.96 29.90 -24.61
N GLU A 580 -13.86 30.20 -25.31
CA GLU A 580 -13.44 31.56 -25.67
C GLU A 580 -14.53 32.31 -26.45
N LYS A 581 -15.18 31.67 -27.42
CA LYS A 581 -16.25 32.28 -28.21
C LYS A 581 -17.47 32.63 -27.37
N VAL A 582 -17.84 31.79 -26.40
CA VAL A 582 -18.94 32.09 -25.46
C VAL A 582 -18.53 33.25 -24.55
N GLN A 583 -17.31 33.25 -24.02
CA GLN A 583 -16.77 34.33 -23.20
C GLN A 583 -16.74 35.67 -23.96
N ASP A 584 -16.31 35.69 -25.22
CA ASP A 584 -16.32 36.88 -26.09
C ASP A 584 -17.73 37.41 -26.32
N ARG A 585 -18.66 36.51 -26.63
CA ARG A 585 -20.05 36.86 -26.86
C ARG A 585 -20.72 37.42 -25.60
N LEU A 586 -20.51 36.79 -24.45
CA LEU A 586 -21.09 37.22 -23.18
C LEU A 586 -20.47 38.51 -22.66
N TRP A 587 -19.15 38.65 -22.80
CA TRP A 587 -18.46 39.90 -22.43
C TRP A 587 -18.97 41.11 -23.22
N THR A 588 -19.38 40.88 -24.47
CA THR A 588 -19.87 41.93 -25.38
C THR A 588 -21.39 42.06 -25.44
N LYS A 589 -22.20 41.06 -25.06
CA LYS A 589 -23.68 41.09 -25.13
C LYS A 589 -24.36 40.14 -24.13
N PRO A 590 -25.19 40.63 -23.19
CA PRO A 590 -25.40 42.03 -22.75
C PRO A 590 -24.08 42.75 -22.46
N ASP A 591 -24.01 44.09 -22.51
CA ASP A 591 -22.75 44.85 -22.33
C ASP A 591 -22.23 44.79 -20.86
N TYR A 592 -21.95 43.60 -20.34
CA TYR A 592 -21.36 43.37 -19.02
C TYR A 592 -20.07 44.16 -18.85
N SER A 593 -19.25 44.26 -19.91
CA SER A 593 -18.06 45.10 -19.91
C SER A 593 -18.38 46.58 -19.70
N GLU A 594 -19.45 47.09 -20.33
CA GLU A 594 -19.86 48.50 -20.19
C GLU A 594 -20.51 48.75 -18.83
N ALA A 595 -21.33 47.81 -18.35
CA ALA A 595 -21.97 47.89 -17.03
C ALA A 595 -20.93 47.96 -15.91
N ILE A 596 -19.91 47.08 -15.94
CA ILE A 596 -18.81 47.10 -14.97
C ILE A 596 -18.02 48.41 -15.10
N ALA A 597 -17.64 48.81 -16.32
CA ALA A 597 -16.89 50.05 -16.54
C ALA A 597 -17.65 51.30 -16.08
N THR A 598 -18.97 51.33 -16.25
CA THR A 598 -19.86 52.42 -15.82
C THR A 598 -19.87 52.52 -14.29
N LEU A 599 -20.03 51.39 -13.59
CA LEU A 599 -19.99 51.37 -12.12
C LEU A 599 -18.62 51.79 -11.57
N GLU A 600 -17.52 51.37 -12.22
CA GLU A 600 -16.18 51.79 -11.83
C GLU A 600 -15.99 53.31 -12.05
N ALA A 601 -16.45 53.84 -13.18
CA ALA A 601 -16.38 55.27 -13.48
C ALA A 601 -17.25 56.12 -12.54
N GLU A 602 -18.46 55.65 -12.19
CA GLU A 602 -19.35 56.29 -11.22
C GLU A 602 -18.70 56.32 -9.82
N ARG A 603 -18.19 55.18 -9.34
CA ARG A 603 -17.47 55.08 -8.07
C ARG A 603 -16.31 56.08 -8.03
N ASP A 604 -15.47 56.07 -9.05
CA ASP A 604 -14.29 56.93 -9.12
C ASP A 604 -14.69 58.41 -9.21
N GLY A 605 -15.78 58.72 -9.91
CA GLY A 605 -16.40 60.04 -9.96
C GLY A 605 -16.85 60.53 -8.59
N ILE A 606 -17.65 59.74 -7.87
CA ILE A 606 -18.16 60.05 -6.53
C ILE A 606 -17.02 60.28 -5.56
N VAL A 607 -16.03 59.37 -5.52
CA VAL A 607 -14.88 59.47 -4.62
C VAL A 607 -14.02 60.70 -4.94
N LYS A 608 -13.78 60.99 -6.22
CA LYS A 608 -12.98 62.14 -6.65
C LYS A 608 -13.67 63.47 -6.36
N GLN A 609 -14.99 63.55 -6.60
CA GLN A 609 -15.79 64.75 -6.38
C GLN A 609 -16.26 64.89 -4.92
N LYS A 610 -16.04 63.86 -4.08
CA LYS A 610 -16.54 63.78 -2.70
C LYS A 610 -18.06 63.96 -2.63
N GLN A 611 -18.77 63.50 -3.66
CA GLN A 611 -20.19 63.73 -3.81
C GLN A 611 -20.96 62.96 -2.72
N GLY A 612 -21.70 63.67 -1.87
CA GLY A 612 -22.44 63.08 -0.76
C GLY A 612 -21.60 62.79 0.50
N PHE A 613 -20.35 63.26 0.55
CA PHE A 613 -19.56 63.26 1.79
C PHE A 613 -19.88 64.49 2.64
N ASP A 614 -20.19 64.30 3.92
CA ASP A 614 -20.39 65.38 4.89
C ASP A 614 -19.05 65.88 5.44
N ALA A 615 -18.51 66.92 4.81
CA ALA A 615 -17.26 67.54 5.23
C ALA A 615 -17.40 68.39 6.51
N ASP A 616 -18.61 68.83 6.84
CA ASP A 616 -18.87 69.67 8.03
C ASP A 616 -18.96 68.81 9.30
N GLY A 617 -19.27 67.50 9.15
CA GLY A 617 -19.29 66.52 10.23
C GLY A 617 -17.93 65.99 10.69
N ILE A 618 -16.80 66.47 10.15
CA ILE A 618 -15.46 65.99 10.50
C ILE A 618 -15.08 66.44 11.93
N SER A 619 -14.73 65.47 12.77
CA SER A 619 -14.19 65.73 14.11
C SER A 619 -12.67 65.88 14.04
N TRP A 620 -12.21 67.07 13.68
CA TRP A 620 -10.78 67.36 13.49
C TRP A 620 -9.90 67.10 14.72
N GLU A 621 -10.48 67.22 15.91
CA GLU A 621 -9.78 67.06 17.19
C GLU A 621 -9.82 65.62 17.74
N SER A 622 -10.45 64.67 17.03
CA SER A 622 -10.48 63.26 17.46
C SER A 622 -9.06 62.68 17.57
N GLU A 623 -8.84 61.77 18.53
CA GLU A 623 -7.53 61.15 18.75
C GLU A 623 -6.98 60.48 17.48
N GLU A 624 -7.86 59.80 16.73
CA GLU A 624 -7.50 59.08 15.50
C GLU A 624 -7.19 60.06 14.36
N ASN A 625 -7.93 61.16 14.22
CA ASN A 625 -7.65 62.21 13.24
C ASN A 625 -6.35 62.96 13.54
N GLN A 626 -6.08 63.30 14.80
CA GLN A 626 -4.81 63.92 15.22
C GLN A 626 -3.60 63.03 14.86
N LYS A 627 -3.73 61.72 15.06
CA LYS A 627 -2.72 60.72 14.68
C LYS A 627 -2.56 60.60 13.17
N ASN A 628 -3.67 60.55 12.42
CA ASN A 628 -3.67 60.46 10.96
C ASN A 628 -3.07 61.70 10.28
N LEU A 629 -3.25 62.88 10.89
CA LEU A 629 -2.74 64.16 10.41
C LEU A 629 -1.26 64.40 10.79
N LYS A 630 -0.68 63.61 11.71
CA LYS A 630 0.73 63.66 12.12
C LYS A 630 1.18 65.08 12.54
N GLY A 631 0.36 65.79 13.31
CA GLY A 631 0.66 67.14 13.79
C GLY A 631 0.42 68.27 12.78
N GLN A 632 -0.24 68.01 11.65
CA GLN A 632 -0.75 69.07 10.76
C GLN A 632 -1.99 69.73 11.40
N THR A 633 -1.87 70.99 11.83
CA THR A 633 -2.96 71.77 12.42
C THR A 633 -3.88 72.36 11.35
N VAL A 634 -5.19 72.37 11.62
CA VAL A 634 -6.20 73.03 10.79
C VAL A 634 -6.40 74.45 11.33
N GLU A 635 -5.68 75.42 10.74
CA GLU A 635 -5.79 76.83 11.11
C GLU A 635 -6.93 77.52 10.32
N ALA A 636 -7.48 78.62 10.83
CA ALA A 636 -8.59 79.35 10.18
C ALA A 636 -8.26 79.81 8.74
N ASP A 637 -6.99 80.03 8.42
CA ASP A 637 -6.53 80.46 7.09
C ASP A 637 -6.46 79.31 6.06
N LEU A 638 -6.48 78.05 6.50
CA LEU A 638 -6.44 76.86 5.63
C LEU A 638 -7.73 76.68 4.82
N PHE A 639 -8.86 77.22 5.30
CA PHE A 639 -10.14 77.21 4.59
C PHE A 639 -10.11 78.05 3.31
N GLY A 640 -9.11 78.92 3.12
CA GLY A 640 -8.88 79.68 1.88
C GLY A 640 -8.15 78.90 0.78
N ASN A 641 -7.50 77.76 1.09
CA ASN A 641 -6.77 76.93 0.12
C ASN A 641 -7.45 75.56 -0.07
N ALA A 642 -8.44 75.53 -0.95
CA ALA A 642 -9.26 74.35 -1.23
C ALA A 642 -8.44 73.08 -1.60
N LYS A 643 -7.25 73.23 -2.19
CA LYS A 643 -6.40 72.09 -2.57
C LYS A 643 -5.70 71.46 -1.36
N GLN A 644 -5.23 72.27 -0.42
CA GLN A 644 -4.62 71.77 0.82
C GLN A 644 -5.67 71.17 1.76
N LEU A 645 -6.82 71.83 1.90
CA LEU A 645 -7.92 71.34 2.72
C LEU A 645 -8.42 69.97 2.25
N ASN A 646 -8.62 69.78 0.93
CA ASN A 646 -9.01 68.49 0.35
C ASN A 646 -8.03 67.35 0.71
N LYS A 647 -6.73 67.64 0.73
CA LYS A 647 -5.70 66.64 1.04
C LYS A 647 -5.67 66.27 2.53
N LEU A 648 -6.12 67.17 3.40
CA LEU A 648 -6.28 66.89 4.83
C LEU A 648 -7.55 66.09 5.09
N ILE A 649 -8.66 66.46 4.44
CA ILE A 649 -9.92 65.70 4.46
C ILE A 649 -9.67 64.24 4.07
N GLU A 650 -8.90 63.99 3.01
CA GLU A 650 -8.59 62.62 2.56
C GLU A 650 -7.83 61.76 3.58
N LYS A 651 -7.25 62.37 4.62
CA LYS A 651 -6.55 61.67 5.69
C LYS A 651 -7.44 61.36 6.89
N THR A 652 -8.62 61.97 7.01
CA THR A 652 -9.47 61.81 8.18
C THR A 652 -10.13 60.43 8.21
N GLU A 653 -10.49 59.99 9.41
CA GLU A 653 -11.16 58.71 9.63
C GLU A 653 -12.52 58.68 8.95
N GLU A 654 -13.27 59.79 8.97
CA GLU A 654 -14.61 59.91 8.38
C GLU A 654 -14.53 59.77 6.85
N PHE A 655 -13.57 60.44 6.20
CA PHE A 655 -13.40 60.30 4.76
C PHE A 655 -12.95 58.88 4.37
N ARG A 656 -12.04 58.29 5.15
CA ARG A 656 -11.59 56.91 4.90
C ARG A 656 -12.73 55.91 5.08
N ALA A 657 -13.55 56.08 6.11
CA ALA A 657 -14.73 55.25 6.37
C ALA A 657 -15.77 55.40 5.26
N TRP A 658 -16.11 56.64 4.89
CA TRP A 658 -17.03 56.94 3.79
C TRP A 658 -16.54 56.36 2.46
N LYS A 659 -15.26 56.57 2.11
CA LYS A 659 -14.66 56.02 0.90
C LYS A 659 -14.69 54.48 0.92
N ALA A 660 -14.42 53.87 2.07
CA ALA A 660 -14.49 52.41 2.21
C ALA A 660 -15.91 51.90 2.01
N GLU A 661 -16.93 52.57 2.55
CA GLU A 661 -18.34 52.23 2.39
C GLU A 661 -18.80 52.35 0.93
N ILE A 662 -18.51 53.49 0.27
CA ILE A 662 -18.82 53.67 -1.15
C ILE A 662 -18.12 52.61 -2.01
N THR A 663 -16.83 52.37 -1.75
CA THR A 663 -16.07 51.35 -2.50
C THR A 663 -16.66 49.97 -2.30
N LYS A 664 -17.10 49.64 -1.08
CA LYS A 664 -17.74 48.36 -0.75
C LYS A 664 -19.07 48.19 -1.48
N ASN A 665 -19.95 49.20 -1.46
CA ASN A 665 -21.25 49.14 -2.14
C ASN A 665 -21.09 48.90 -3.65
N TYR A 666 -20.19 49.64 -4.31
CA TYR A 666 -19.93 49.44 -5.73
C TYR A 666 -19.26 48.09 -6.02
N ALA A 667 -18.37 47.61 -5.14
CA ALA A 667 -17.78 46.27 -5.27
C ALA A 667 -18.81 45.16 -5.15
N GLU A 668 -19.80 45.27 -4.26
CA GLU A 668 -20.92 44.34 -4.14
C GLU A 668 -21.74 44.30 -5.43
N ARG A 669 -22.11 45.47 -5.98
CA ARG A 669 -22.85 45.56 -7.25
C ARG A 669 -22.08 44.97 -8.44
N ILE A 670 -20.78 45.23 -8.52
CA ILE A 670 -19.92 44.63 -9.55
C ILE A 670 -19.85 43.11 -9.35
N THR A 671 -19.79 42.63 -8.12
CA THR A 671 -19.75 41.18 -7.81
C THR A 671 -21.03 40.48 -8.26
N GLU A 672 -22.20 41.06 -7.97
CA GLU A 672 -23.50 40.55 -8.45
C GLU A 672 -23.56 40.45 -9.98
N ILE A 673 -23.04 41.45 -10.69
CA ILE A 673 -22.94 41.42 -12.15
C ILE A 673 -22.02 40.28 -12.62
N LYS A 674 -20.88 40.07 -11.96
CA LYS A 674 -19.94 38.98 -12.28
C LYS A 674 -20.54 37.60 -12.01
N GLU A 675 -21.28 37.44 -10.93
CA GLU A 675 -21.98 36.19 -10.59
C GLU A 675 -23.03 35.85 -11.66
N ASN A 676 -23.90 36.81 -12.01
CA ASN A 676 -24.88 36.63 -13.09
C ASN A 676 -24.22 36.28 -14.44
N LEU A 677 -23.11 36.94 -14.77
CA LEU A 677 -22.33 36.64 -15.99
C LEU A 677 -21.74 35.23 -15.96
N GLN A 678 -21.27 34.78 -14.80
CA GLN A 678 -20.72 33.44 -14.61
C GLN A 678 -21.81 32.38 -14.73
N ASP A 679 -23.01 32.62 -14.19
CA ASP A 679 -24.15 31.72 -14.31
C ASP A 679 -24.60 31.58 -15.79
N GLU A 680 -24.75 32.70 -16.51
CA GLU A 680 -25.06 32.67 -17.94
C GLU A 680 -23.99 31.95 -18.77
N TYR A 681 -22.72 32.10 -18.38
CA TYR A 681 -21.61 31.39 -19.02
C TYR A 681 -21.73 29.88 -18.81
N GLN A 682 -21.99 29.45 -17.58
CA GLN A 682 -22.11 28.04 -17.24
C GLN A 682 -23.31 27.39 -17.97
N ASP A 683 -24.45 28.09 -18.02
CA ASP A 683 -25.65 27.61 -18.74
C ASP A 683 -25.37 27.39 -20.23
N LYS A 684 -24.63 28.32 -20.87
CA LYS A 684 -24.26 28.16 -22.28
C LYS A 684 -23.25 27.04 -22.50
N LEU A 685 -22.27 26.88 -21.61
CA LEU A 685 -21.32 25.76 -21.70
C LEU A 685 -22.02 24.41 -21.56
N ASN A 686 -22.87 24.26 -20.55
CA ASN A 686 -23.62 23.03 -20.28
C ASN A 686 -24.46 22.61 -21.49
N ARG A 687 -24.99 23.57 -22.23
CA ARG A 687 -25.82 23.33 -23.41
C ARG A 687 -25.00 23.03 -24.67
N ASP A 688 -23.97 23.82 -24.94
CA ASP A 688 -23.31 23.87 -26.25
C ASP A 688 -21.95 23.15 -26.29
N VAL A 689 -21.34 22.85 -25.14
CA VAL A 689 -19.96 22.33 -25.03
C VAL A 689 -19.88 21.06 -24.19
N THR A 690 -20.48 21.03 -23.00
CA THR A 690 -20.39 19.92 -22.04
C THR A 690 -21.67 19.09 -21.95
N ASN A 691 -22.47 19.08 -23.02
CA ASN A 691 -23.71 18.31 -23.09
C ASN A 691 -23.45 16.83 -23.44
N TYR A 692 -23.00 16.08 -22.46
CA TYR A 692 -22.84 14.63 -22.56
C TYR A 692 -23.20 13.96 -21.23
N PRO A 693 -23.66 12.69 -21.25
CA PRO A 693 -24.01 11.98 -20.03
C PRO A 693 -22.77 11.69 -19.19
N ILE A 694 -22.91 11.87 -17.88
CA ILE A 694 -21.92 11.52 -16.85
C ILE A 694 -22.58 10.54 -15.89
N PHE A 695 -21.91 9.44 -15.59
CA PHE A 695 -22.40 8.49 -14.60
C PHE A 695 -22.05 8.99 -13.20
N MET A 696 -23.06 9.17 -12.33
CA MET A 696 -22.85 9.59 -10.95
C MET A 696 -23.46 8.56 -10.00
N ALA A 697 -22.70 8.19 -8.97
CA ALA A 697 -23.20 7.34 -7.89
C ALA A 697 -22.63 7.79 -6.55
N ILE A 698 -23.37 7.49 -5.48
CA ILE A 698 -22.94 7.67 -4.11
C ILE A 698 -22.97 6.28 -3.49
N ALA A 699 -21.83 5.81 -3.01
CA ALA A 699 -21.75 4.59 -2.21
C ALA A 699 -21.81 4.97 -0.73
N GLU A 700 -22.77 4.41 -0.01
CA GLU A 700 -22.87 4.56 1.45
C GLU A 700 -22.16 3.41 2.17
N GLN A 701 -22.20 2.21 1.58
CA GLN A 701 -21.61 1.00 2.14
C GLN A 701 -20.66 0.34 1.15
N ILE A 702 -19.40 0.19 1.55
CA ILE A 702 -18.32 -0.29 0.68
C ILE A 702 -17.69 -1.60 1.18
N GLY A 703 -18.48 -2.42 1.89
CA GLY A 703 -18.03 -3.73 2.36
C GLY A 703 -17.25 -3.73 3.68
N TYR A 704 -17.03 -2.58 4.32
CA TYR A 704 -16.46 -2.50 5.67
C TYR A 704 -16.90 -1.24 6.44
N ASP A 705 -16.77 -1.26 7.77
CA ASP A 705 -17.08 -0.15 8.67
C ASP A 705 -15.86 0.76 8.95
N ALA A 706 -16.04 1.86 9.69
CA ALA A 706 -14.96 2.79 10.04
C ALA A 706 -13.78 2.16 10.80
N THR A 707 -13.94 0.95 11.37
CA THR A 707 -12.90 0.20 12.06
C THR A 707 -12.20 -0.82 11.15
N GLY A 708 -12.60 -0.90 9.87
CA GLY A 708 -12.10 -1.86 8.89
C GLY A 708 -12.68 -3.26 9.04
N ARG A 709 -13.78 -3.44 9.80
CA ARG A 709 -14.46 -4.74 9.88
C ARG A 709 -15.38 -4.93 8.69
N LYS A 710 -15.31 -6.11 8.07
CA LYS A 710 -16.15 -6.43 6.92
C LYS A 710 -17.64 -6.35 7.26
N THR A 711 -18.42 -5.74 6.37
CA THR A 711 -19.87 -5.68 6.42
C THR A 711 -20.47 -6.60 5.35
N ALA A 712 -21.76 -6.92 5.48
CA ALA A 712 -22.44 -7.82 4.55
C ALA A 712 -22.78 -7.17 3.20
N VAL A 713 -22.74 -5.83 3.12
CA VAL A 713 -23.21 -5.05 1.97
C VAL A 713 -22.05 -4.25 1.38
N ASN A 714 -21.84 -4.40 0.08
CA ASN A 714 -20.89 -3.64 -0.71
C ASN A 714 -21.60 -3.10 -1.96
N GLU A 715 -21.97 -1.83 -1.95
CA GLU A 715 -22.67 -1.17 -3.05
C GLU A 715 -21.76 -0.95 -4.26
N LEU A 716 -20.43 -0.93 -4.06
CA LEU A 716 -19.46 -0.81 -5.15
C LEU A 716 -19.60 -1.93 -6.18
N ASP A 717 -20.02 -3.13 -5.78
CA ASP A 717 -20.25 -4.23 -6.72
C ASP A 717 -21.38 -3.92 -7.71
N THR A 718 -22.49 -3.37 -7.21
CA THR A 718 -23.64 -3.00 -8.05
C THR A 718 -23.31 -1.79 -8.92
N ILE A 719 -22.62 -0.80 -8.34
CA ILE A 719 -22.15 0.39 -9.07
C ILE A 719 -21.17 -0.03 -10.18
N ALA A 720 -20.29 -1.01 -9.93
CA ALA A 720 -19.33 -1.50 -10.91
C ALA A 720 -20.02 -2.08 -12.14
N ASP A 721 -21.07 -2.87 -11.95
CA ASP A 721 -21.79 -3.51 -13.04
C ASP A 721 -22.49 -2.47 -13.93
N GLU A 722 -23.17 -1.50 -13.34
CA GLU A 722 -23.84 -0.43 -14.10
C GLU A 722 -22.84 0.53 -14.77
N LEU A 723 -21.75 0.89 -14.09
CA LEU A 723 -20.71 1.73 -14.67
C LEU A 723 -19.99 1.03 -15.83
N SER A 724 -19.75 -0.29 -15.72
CA SER A 724 -19.16 -1.08 -16.81
C SER A 724 -20.04 -1.08 -18.05
N ARG A 725 -21.36 -1.20 -17.89
CA ARG A 725 -22.33 -1.08 -18.99
C ARG A 725 -22.32 0.31 -19.60
N PHE A 726 -22.33 1.34 -18.76
CA PHE A 726 -22.27 2.73 -19.20
C PHE A 726 -21.01 3.03 -20.03
N ILE A 727 -19.84 2.57 -19.58
CA ILE A 727 -18.58 2.70 -20.33
C ILE A 727 -18.65 1.96 -21.66
N ALA A 728 -19.23 0.77 -21.70
CA ALA A 728 -19.40 0.01 -22.94
C ALA A 728 -20.36 0.73 -23.93
N ASP A 729 -21.43 1.35 -23.45
CA ASP A 729 -22.37 2.10 -24.29
C ASP A 729 -21.72 3.37 -24.86
N ILE A 730 -20.94 4.11 -24.06
CA ILE A 730 -20.13 5.24 -24.55
C ILE A 730 -19.18 4.78 -25.65
N ASN A 731 -18.44 3.69 -25.42
CA ASN A 731 -17.45 3.19 -26.37
C ASN A 731 -18.07 2.66 -27.68
N THR A 732 -19.34 2.23 -27.65
CA THR A 732 -20.07 1.75 -28.83
C THR A 732 -20.92 2.84 -29.50
N GLY A 733 -20.94 4.06 -28.96
CA GLY A 733 -21.70 5.19 -29.49
C GLY A 733 -23.22 5.08 -29.30
N ARG A 734 -23.67 4.27 -28.33
CA ARG A 734 -25.10 4.15 -27.99
C ARG A 734 -25.50 5.24 -27.00
N GLU A 735 -26.66 5.86 -27.22
CA GLU A 735 -27.20 6.94 -26.36
C GLU A 735 -28.31 6.45 -25.39
N ARG A 736 -28.47 5.14 -25.18
CA ARG A 736 -29.40 4.57 -24.19
C ARG A 736 -28.62 3.91 -23.07
N PHE A 737 -28.58 4.57 -21.92
CA PHE A 737 -27.67 4.22 -20.83
C PHE A 737 -28.31 3.43 -19.68
N PHE A 738 -29.65 3.37 -19.63
CA PHE A 738 -30.41 2.64 -18.61
C PHE A 738 -31.63 1.98 -19.28
N GLY A 739 -31.76 0.66 -19.12
CA GLY A 739 -32.78 -0.18 -19.75
C GLY A 739 -33.80 -0.71 -18.75
#